data_AF-A0A8J2HSR4-F1
#
_entry.id   AF-A0A8J2HSR4-F1
#
_cell.length_a   1.000
_cell.length_b   1.000
_cell.length_c   1.000
_cell.angle_alpha   90.00
_cell.angle_beta   90.00
_cell.angle_gamma   90.00
#
_symmetry.space_group_name_H-M   'P 1'
#
loop_
_entity.id
_entity.type
_entity.pdbx_description
1 polymer ?
#
loop_
_entity_poly.entity_id
_entity_poly.type
_entity_poly.pdbx_seq_one_letter_code
_entity_poly.pdbx_strand_id
1 'polypeptide(L)'
;MTSNGLRTQYPYVGDTLSPRALYDFPSPTSNYQSGINGTASPSFFPMAYQISPRFGASAFIPPPEVFVDGRRETIRENGMYTPRNSGKRSSDALNTDPVAMHLLVETAIGDSQYFDILTVEEVEALKQEQKGLDTRLGTVRRKLESETKIRDATRSLGRLASKKAGHRRGQSSKSSKGSKGSNAVQEYDPKEQEGLESSNRKVEEFIRECLEIESRMRMIDMQLLMHTAAVLQLTHKGPKQRQDESELSEDRFRRPDSPASLNTYEDGRLGARGGDFDERSFYRSPENLDTLMNVLQSGKHLQAASSERDNQALNATATRLQEINERLRTLIIEANPERDEDYSLPPLALEGTQDATTLDRQLDFLDQGLRSISAEQTNLRNNSRHTLNEVEGRLEGLNNQLYAVISRSDNGQADKTPPPPAITGGGSTEQLNYMEDSFYNLEQIQYAMNEQINELCSRAPVAVSDDSESADKAEKYETTIMGLWQIILAGEEEARERKRERRRLLSEDPDADEQLSPDEDYNANETYSLPAFSSKVQWLFRQANSLKDKQSVLMRQIKQQRELNSKSDAQKEADFERLNTQVLSARSEKKSMEGELERAMEQLQQFDEQKIQTDSQILRETQERNAGLEAQLINVQERVMAFESELKDAKQRAIAYENQLKDVQEQAVNFQSKMQEAEKRAATYEEELKDHQERTSTYNISSREAEERTAGYEAQVRDAQERALKLERELRDAQDNARGEATAIQAELTTSAEKIKEATAALQAVTAEKEAAEARSLDATNTLNAKEEEFRSLEGEIVRLTTELTFAKAELDGAYGTRAQRAADSAANPAVQRQLDELTEQNQALLGELEALRKVQDVASQSEAEARQSERNLKAELSGMAAEYEALTRDAIQNEKDREVLESQIDKLRDEKEALERELSDEKVKWLGVRSPGMPNGAAAQLDMGATSIRMLREDFRKMMRDRTAEGLKALRAEQEERRKLEAVVRQLRKDAMPQRSNLSRTMTTPQ
;
A
#
# COMPACT_ATOMS: atom_id res chain seq x y z
N MET A 1 61.48 14.93 -30.97
CA MET A 1 62.40 16.06 -31.22
C MET A 1 62.32 17.01 -30.02
N THR A 2 63.41 17.74 -29.71
CA THR A 2 63.50 19.06 -29.03
C THR A 2 62.60 19.38 -27.80
N SER A 3 63.09 19.96 -26.69
CA SER A 3 64.46 20.23 -26.21
C SER A 3 64.43 20.97 -24.85
N ASN A 4 65.30 20.59 -23.91
CA ASN A 4 65.88 21.42 -22.82
C ASN A 4 64.93 22.04 -21.76
N GLY A 5 65.36 22.28 -20.51
CA GLY A 5 66.60 21.88 -19.85
C GLY A 5 66.84 22.51 -18.46
N LEU A 6 67.20 21.66 -17.49
CA LEU A 6 68.04 21.89 -16.29
C LEU A 6 68.11 23.29 -15.62
N ARG A 7 67.77 23.34 -14.32
CA ARG A 7 68.66 23.92 -13.29
C ARG A 7 68.48 23.25 -11.92
N THR A 8 69.50 23.33 -11.08
CA THR A 8 69.70 22.53 -9.85
C THR A 8 69.86 23.41 -8.60
N GLN A 9 69.54 22.88 -7.41
CA GLN A 9 70.41 22.92 -6.21
C GLN A 9 69.84 22.09 -5.04
N TYR A 10 70.73 21.64 -4.14
CA TYR A 10 70.49 20.89 -2.89
C TYR A 10 71.41 21.49 -1.80
N PRO A 11 71.10 21.32 -0.50
CA PRO A 11 71.93 20.41 0.31
C PRO A 11 71.19 19.65 1.44
N TYR A 12 71.94 18.73 2.08
CA TYR A 12 71.66 17.99 3.34
C TYR A 12 71.20 18.91 4.51
N VAL A 13 70.57 18.45 5.62
CA VAL A 13 70.60 17.21 6.44
C VAL A 13 69.14 16.90 6.93
N GLY A 14 68.68 15.69 7.32
CA GLY A 14 69.28 14.34 7.51
C GLY A 14 68.29 13.35 8.17
N ASP A 15 68.71 12.64 9.22
CA ASP A 15 68.03 11.43 9.76
C ASP A 15 66.70 11.64 10.52
N THR A 16 65.65 10.90 10.16
CA THR A 16 65.21 9.68 10.88
C THR A 16 63.92 9.06 10.31
N LEU A 17 63.91 7.72 10.18
CA LEU A 17 62.74 6.84 9.98
C LEU A 17 61.92 7.00 8.67
N SER A 18 61.08 5.99 8.41
CA SER A 18 60.26 5.81 7.20
C SER A 18 58.86 5.27 7.59
N PRO A 19 57.88 5.14 6.66
CA PRO A 19 57.82 5.60 5.28
C PRO A 19 56.61 6.54 5.02
N ARG A 20 56.21 6.68 3.75
CA ARG A 20 55.32 7.71 3.20
C ARG A 20 53.82 7.36 3.29
N ALA A 21 52.99 8.39 3.53
CA ALA A 21 51.61 8.57 3.09
C ALA A 21 50.68 7.34 2.96
N LEU A 22 49.76 7.21 3.92
CA LEU A 22 48.58 6.34 3.84
C LEU A 22 47.59 6.89 2.79
N TYR A 23 47.10 6.04 1.89
CA TYR A 23 46.13 6.37 0.84
C TYR A 23 44.93 5.42 0.92
N ASP A 24 44.12 5.57 1.97
CA ASP A 24 42.96 4.70 2.20
C ASP A 24 41.80 5.05 1.25
N PHE A 25 41.41 4.09 0.42
CA PHE A 25 40.11 4.07 -0.25
C PHE A 25 39.09 3.37 0.66
N PRO A 26 37.98 4.02 1.07
CA PRO A 26 37.02 3.43 1.98
C PRO A 26 36.12 2.38 1.28
N SER A 27 35.90 1.25 1.95
CA SER A 27 34.98 0.21 1.50
C SER A 27 33.51 0.65 1.59
N PRO A 28 32.64 0.31 0.63
CA PRO A 28 31.28 0.86 0.55
C PRO A 28 30.26 0.09 1.41
N THR A 29 30.27 0.27 2.74
CA THR A 29 29.16 -0.16 3.62
C THR A 29 28.82 0.88 4.70
N SER A 30 27.59 0.80 5.23
CA SER A 30 27.12 1.54 6.41
C SER A 30 27.26 3.07 6.40
N ASN A 31 26.49 3.77 5.55
CA ASN A 31 26.33 5.22 5.65
C ASN A 31 25.06 5.60 6.45
N TYR A 32 25.10 5.39 7.77
CA TYR A 32 24.10 5.91 8.72
C TYR A 32 24.80 6.63 9.89
N GLN A 33 24.47 7.91 10.06
CA GLN A 33 25.08 8.76 11.08
C GLN A 33 24.49 8.45 12.46
N SER A 34 25.32 7.98 13.40
CA SER A 34 24.94 7.91 14.83
C SER A 34 25.20 9.27 15.50
N GLY A 35 24.21 9.81 16.23
CA GLY A 35 24.41 11.04 17.00
C GLY A 35 23.14 11.80 17.42
N ILE A 36 22.62 11.44 18.61
CA ILE A 36 21.88 12.33 19.54
C ILE A 36 20.38 12.64 19.22
N ASN A 37 19.54 12.53 20.26
CA ASN A 37 18.16 13.02 20.42
C ASN A 37 17.03 12.37 19.58
N GLY A 38 16.89 11.05 19.73
CA GLY A 38 15.72 10.49 20.44
C GLY A 38 14.30 10.89 19.99
N THR A 39 13.83 10.34 18.87
CA THR A 39 12.40 10.00 18.70
C THR A 39 12.30 8.58 18.14
N ALA A 40 11.48 7.73 18.75
CA ALA A 40 11.29 6.35 18.29
C ALA A 40 10.34 6.31 17.09
N SER A 41 10.66 5.49 16.09
CA SER A 41 9.73 5.07 15.03
C SER A 41 9.28 3.62 15.29
N PRO A 42 8.09 3.22 14.82
CA PRO A 42 7.26 2.27 15.56
C PRO A 42 7.78 0.84 15.53
N SER A 43 7.81 0.22 16.71
CA SER A 43 8.13 -1.21 16.88
C SER A 43 7.06 -2.08 16.20
N PHE A 44 7.48 -2.84 15.19
CA PHE A 44 6.70 -3.97 14.68
C PHE A 44 6.59 -5.03 15.78
N PHE A 45 5.39 -5.23 16.34
CA PHE A 45 5.12 -6.24 17.37
C PHE A 45 4.70 -7.57 16.74
N PRO A 46 5.53 -8.64 16.80
CA PRO A 46 5.09 -9.98 16.46
C PRO A 46 4.39 -10.60 17.67
N MET A 47 3.06 -10.78 17.63
CA MET A 47 2.33 -11.50 18.67
C MET A 47 1.14 -12.31 18.13
N ALA A 48 0.83 -13.40 18.84
CA ALA A 48 -0.37 -14.23 18.72
C ALA A 48 -0.59 -15.05 17.41
N TYR A 49 0.37 -15.90 17.04
CA TYR A 49 0.12 -17.13 16.26
C TYR A 49 0.91 -18.36 16.78
N GLN A 50 0.92 -18.58 18.10
CA GLN A 50 1.52 -19.77 18.73
C GLN A 50 0.70 -20.33 19.91
N ILE A 51 -0.61 -20.58 19.71
CA ILE A 51 -1.41 -21.38 20.65
C ILE A 51 -2.32 -22.36 19.87
N SER A 52 -1.74 -23.48 19.43
CA SER A 52 -2.42 -24.78 19.38
C SER A 52 -1.38 -25.89 19.12
N PRO A 53 -1.33 -26.97 19.92
CA PRO A 53 -0.37 -28.06 19.72
C PRO A 53 -0.94 -29.21 18.87
N ARG A 54 -0.07 -29.84 18.07
CA ARG A 54 -0.28 -31.10 17.32
C ARG A 54 -1.20 -31.05 16.09
N PHE A 55 -0.64 -30.56 14.98
CA PHE A 55 -0.74 -31.28 13.70
C PHE A 55 0.68 -31.64 13.24
N GLY A 56 0.83 -32.81 12.61
CA GLY A 56 2.14 -33.34 12.21
C GLY A 56 2.05 -34.11 10.90
N ALA A 57 3.10 -33.99 10.10
CA ALA A 57 3.26 -34.48 8.72
C ALA A 57 2.45 -33.73 7.63
N SER A 58 3.09 -33.61 6.46
CA SER A 58 2.54 -33.18 5.16
C SER A 58 1.61 -31.95 5.13
N ALA A 59 2.20 -30.76 5.23
CA ALA A 59 1.69 -29.56 4.55
C ALA A 59 2.82 -29.00 3.65
N PHE A 60 2.65 -29.08 2.34
CA PHE A 60 3.55 -28.44 1.37
C PHE A 60 3.21 -26.94 1.34
N ILE A 61 4.13 -26.09 1.79
CA ILE A 61 3.95 -24.63 1.82
C ILE A 61 4.51 -24.05 0.51
N PRO A 62 3.67 -23.50 -0.40
CA PRO A 62 4.17 -22.82 -1.59
C PRO A 62 4.86 -21.49 -1.23
N PRO A 63 5.79 -20.99 -2.06
CA PRO A 63 6.36 -19.64 -1.89
C PRO A 63 5.27 -18.55 -1.87
N PRO A 64 5.51 -17.41 -1.18
CA PRO A 64 4.47 -16.39 -0.91
C PRO A 64 3.98 -15.60 -2.14
N GLU A 65 4.54 -15.83 -3.33
CA GLU A 65 4.19 -15.10 -4.55
C GLU A 65 2.83 -15.55 -5.16
N VAL A 66 2.30 -16.70 -4.76
CA VAL A 66 1.04 -17.27 -5.32
C VAL A 66 -0.23 -16.55 -4.82
N PHE A 67 -0.13 -15.64 -3.86
CA PHE A 67 -1.28 -14.95 -3.24
C PHE A 67 -1.33 -13.42 -3.47
N VAL A 68 -0.57 -12.89 -4.44
CA VAL A 68 -0.41 -11.44 -4.62
C VAL A 68 -1.55 -10.81 -5.43
N ASP A 69 -2.05 -11.48 -6.47
CA ASP A 69 -3.18 -10.97 -7.27
C ASP A 69 -4.51 -11.18 -6.53
N GLY A 70 -5.11 -10.07 -6.09
CA GLY A 70 -6.39 -10.05 -5.37
C GLY A 70 -6.61 -8.89 -4.41
N ARG A 71 -5.63 -8.00 -4.19
CA ARG A 71 -5.76 -6.82 -3.30
C ARG A 71 -5.64 -5.47 -4.02
N ARG A 72 -6.57 -5.19 -4.92
CA ARG A 72 -6.91 -3.83 -5.37
C ARG A 72 -8.42 -3.63 -5.40
N GLU A 73 -9.00 -3.38 -4.22
CA GLU A 73 -10.16 -2.47 -3.99
C GLU A 73 -10.54 -2.45 -2.50
N THR A 74 -11.16 -1.33 -2.07
CA THR A 74 -11.58 -0.94 -0.69
C THR A 74 -10.62 -0.09 0.15
N ILE A 75 -10.24 1.09 -0.37
CA ILE A 75 -9.97 2.24 0.50
C ILE A 75 -11.31 2.91 0.83
N ARG A 76 -11.73 2.86 2.10
CA ARG A 76 -12.74 3.78 2.65
C ARG A 76 -12.34 4.19 4.07
N GLU A 77 -12.70 5.42 4.43
CA GLU A 77 -12.32 6.07 5.68
C GLU A 77 -13.09 5.50 6.89
N ASN A 78 -12.59 5.83 8.08
CA ASN A 78 -13.22 5.63 9.39
C ASN A 78 -13.55 4.16 9.74
N GLY A 79 -12.62 3.54 10.47
CA GLY A 79 -12.73 2.18 11.03
C GLY A 79 -13.79 2.03 12.14
N MET A 80 -15.07 2.18 11.78
CA MET A 80 -16.17 1.55 12.51
C MET A 80 -15.99 0.03 12.41
N TYR A 81 -16.30 -0.74 13.46
CA TYR A 81 -16.31 -2.20 13.37
C TYR A 81 -17.58 -2.62 12.61
N THR A 82 -17.51 -2.66 11.28
CA THR A 82 -18.59 -3.23 10.47
C THR A 82 -18.62 -4.74 10.69
N PRO A 83 -19.74 -5.33 11.16
CA PRO A 83 -19.81 -6.78 11.36
C PRO A 83 -19.71 -7.47 10.01
N ARG A 84 -18.53 -8.07 9.77
CA ARG A 84 -18.14 -8.97 8.67
C ARG A 84 -19.12 -8.95 7.49
N ASN A 85 -19.05 -7.90 6.68
CA ASN A 85 -19.99 -7.59 5.59
C ASN A 85 -20.37 -8.87 4.82
N SER A 86 -21.62 -9.29 4.92
CA SER A 86 -22.14 -10.53 4.32
C SER A 86 -22.40 -10.36 2.82
N GLY A 87 -21.45 -9.72 2.12
CA GLY A 87 -21.36 -9.78 0.68
C GLY A 87 -21.38 -11.25 0.25
N LYS A 88 -22.27 -11.56 -0.69
CA LYS A 88 -22.65 -12.91 -1.11
C LYS A 88 -21.39 -13.80 -1.22
N ARG A 89 -21.24 -14.77 -0.30
CA ARG A 89 -20.28 -15.88 -0.51
C ARG A 89 -20.64 -16.48 -1.86
N SER A 90 -19.67 -16.54 -2.77
CA SER A 90 -19.91 -16.85 -4.17
C SER A 90 -20.64 -18.19 -4.30
N SER A 91 -21.74 -18.19 -5.06
CA SER A 91 -22.50 -19.38 -5.38
C SER A 91 -21.66 -20.43 -6.11
N ASP A 92 -20.52 -20.05 -6.70
CA ASP A 92 -19.57 -20.97 -7.32
C ASP A 92 -18.94 -21.98 -6.34
N ALA A 93 -18.87 -21.66 -5.04
CA ALA A 93 -18.51 -22.65 -4.04
C ALA A 93 -19.55 -23.79 -3.96
N LEU A 94 -20.83 -23.51 -4.24
CA LEU A 94 -21.90 -24.51 -4.33
C LEU A 94 -22.04 -25.13 -5.73
N ASN A 95 -21.43 -24.52 -6.76
CA ASN A 95 -21.26 -25.11 -8.10
C ASN A 95 -20.02 -26.05 -8.17
N THR A 96 -19.26 -26.18 -7.09
CA THR A 96 -18.12 -27.09 -7.01
C THR A 96 -18.62 -28.54 -6.98
N ASP A 97 -17.90 -29.45 -7.66
CA ASP A 97 -18.20 -30.89 -7.77
C ASP A 97 -18.77 -31.47 -6.45
N PRO A 98 -19.92 -32.17 -6.44
CA PRO A 98 -20.47 -32.83 -5.27
C PRO A 98 -19.45 -33.67 -4.48
N VAL A 99 -18.46 -34.28 -5.14
CA VAL A 99 -17.36 -35.02 -4.47
C VAL A 99 -16.43 -34.07 -3.70
N ALA A 100 -16.07 -32.93 -4.29
CA ALA A 100 -15.24 -31.93 -3.62
C ALA A 100 -16.00 -31.19 -2.51
N MET A 101 -17.30 -30.94 -2.68
CA MET A 101 -18.16 -30.44 -1.59
C MET A 101 -18.30 -31.46 -0.45
N HIS A 102 -18.42 -32.76 -0.76
CA HIS A 102 -18.40 -33.83 0.24
C HIS A 102 -17.06 -33.89 0.98
N LEU A 103 -15.94 -33.80 0.26
CA LEU A 103 -14.59 -33.77 0.82
C LEU A 103 -14.37 -32.56 1.76
N LEU A 104 -14.86 -31.37 1.37
CA LEU A 104 -14.79 -30.17 2.21
C LEU A 104 -15.61 -30.32 3.50
N VAL A 105 -16.80 -30.96 3.42
CA VAL A 105 -17.63 -31.26 4.59
C VAL A 105 -16.96 -32.32 5.47
N GLU A 106 -16.40 -33.39 4.91
CA GLU A 106 -15.65 -34.40 5.69
C GLU A 106 -14.38 -33.84 6.33
N THR A 107 -13.66 -32.96 5.64
CA THR A 107 -12.48 -32.28 6.19
C THR A 107 -12.88 -31.37 7.35
N ALA A 108 -13.91 -30.53 7.19
CA ALA A 108 -14.42 -29.69 8.27
C ALA A 108 -14.98 -30.49 9.46
N ILE A 109 -15.56 -31.68 9.21
CA ILE A 109 -15.96 -32.64 10.24
C ILE A 109 -14.74 -33.28 10.90
N GLY A 110 -13.65 -33.52 10.18
CA GLY A 110 -12.38 -34.00 10.74
C GLY A 110 -11.73 -32.97 11.66
N ASP A 111 -11.57 -31.74 11.17
CA ASP A 111 -10.94 -30.64 11.89
C ASP A 111 -11.67 -30.28 13.20
N SER A 112 -13.01 -30.45 13.22
CA SER A 112 -13.84 -30.14 14.39
C SER A 112 -13.91 -31.24 15.47
N GLN A 113 -13.35 -32.44 15.23
CA GLN A 113 -13.37 -33.57 16.21
C GLN A 113 -12.78 -33.24 17.58
N TYR A 114 -11.90 -32.24 17.66
CA TYR A 114 -11.14 -31.88 18.86
C TYR A 114 -11.46 -30.48 19.37
N PHE A 115 -12.64 -29.94 19.01
CA PHE A 115 -13.11 -28.64 19.49
C PHE A 115 -13.99 -28.77 20.74
N ASP A 116 -13.68 -27.99 21.77
CA ASP A 116 -14.39 -28.04 23.06
C ASP A 116 -15.85 -27.58 22.95
N ILE A 117 -16.76 -28.39 23.50
CA ILE A 117 -18.18 -28.05 23.63
C ILE A 117 -18.38 -27.37 24.98
N LEU A 118 -18.32 -26.04 24.94
CA LEU A 118 -18.65 -25.15 26.05
C LEU A 118 -20.09 -25.36 26.55
N THR A 119 -20.32 -25.18 27.85
CA THR A 119 -21.66 -25.20 28.45
C THR A 119 -22.47 -23.95 28.08
N VAL A 120 -23.79 -24.00 28.26
CA VAL A 120 -24.68 -22.84 28.00
C VAL A 120 -24.27 -21.63 28.84
N GLU A 121 -23.91 -21.84 30.11
CA GLU A 121 -23.46 -20.79 31.03
C GLU A 121 -22.15 -20.14 30.54
N GLU A 122 -21.18 -20.93 30.08
CA GLU A 122 -19.92 -20.41 29.49
C GLU A 122 -20.16 -19.67 28.17
N VAL A 123 -21.05 -20.18 27.31
CA VAL A 123 -21.42 -19.52 26.05
C VAL A 123 -22.14 -18.18 26.30
N GLU A 124 -23.00 -18.10 27.32
CA GLU A 124 -23.64 -16.85 27.72
C GLU A 124 -22.65 -15.88 28.37
N ALA A 125 -21.77 -16.37 29.25
CA ALA A 125 -20.70 -15.56 29.86
C ALA A 125 -19.74 -14.98 28.79
N LEU A 126 -19.33 -15.77 27.81
CA LEU A 126 -18.48 -15.31 26.69
C LEU A 126 -19.21 -14.28 25.82
N LYS A 127 -20.50 -14.46 25.53
CA LYS A 127 -21.31 -13.45 24.81
C LYS A 127 -21.50 -12.16 25.62
N GLN A 128 -21.63 -12.26 26.94
CA GLN A 128 -21.70 -11.11 27.83
C GLN A 128 -20.36 -10.37 27.91
N GLU A 129 -19.23 -11.10 27.96
CA GLU A 129 -17.89 -10.52 27.87
C GLU A 129 -17.67 -9.86 26.51
N GLN A 130 -18.03 -10.51 25.40
CA GLN A 130 -17.96 -9.93 24.04
C GLN A 130 -18.73 -8.61 23.95
N LYS A 131 -19.96 -8.55 24.48
CA LYS A 131 -20.77 -7.32 24.52
C LYS A 131 -20.13 -6.25 25.42
N GLY A 132 -19.53 -6.63 26.55
CA GLY A 132 -18.77 -5.73 27.41
C GLY A 132 -17.54 -5.14 26.69
N LEU A 133 -16.77 -6.00 26.00
CA LEU A 133 -15.59 -5.62 25.23
C LEU A 133 -15.94 -4.74 24.03
N ASP A 134 -17.03 -5.01 23.31
CA ASP A 134 -17.49 -4.16 22.20
C ASP A 134 -17.89 -2.75 22.70
N THR A 135 -18.63 -2.64 23.81
CA THR A 135 -18.92 -1.32 24.40
C THR A 135 -17.64 -0.61 24.88
N ARG A 136 -16.67 -1.35 25.44
CA ARG A 136 -15.36 -0.80 25.81
C ARG A 136 -14.60 -0.31 24.57
N LEU A 137 -14.48 -1.14 23.52
CA LEU A 137 -13.85 -0.80 22.24
C LEU A 137 -14.48 0.46 21.63
N GLY A 138 -15.81 0.55 21.63
CA GLY A 138 -16.56 1.73 21.20
C GLY A 138 -16.31 2.99 22.04
N THR A 139 -15.88 2.88 23.31
CA THR A 139 -15.41 4.04 24.09
C THR A 139 -13.93 4.36 23.85
N VAL A 140 -13.06 3.35 23.76
CA VAL A 140 -11.62 3.54 23.56
C VAL A 140 -11.32 4.09 22.17
N ARG A 141 -12.01 3.62 21.12
CA ARG A 141 -11.91 4.18 19.76
C ARG A 141 -12.31 5.66 19.71
N ARG A 142 -13.40 6.06 20.40
CA ARG A 142 -13.80 7.48 20.50
C ARG A 142 -12.79 8.32 21.30
N LYS A 143 -12.22 7.79 22.39
CA LYS A 143 -11.13 8.45 23.13
C LYS A 143 -9.89 8.62 22.25
N LEU A 144 -9.47 7.57 21.56
CA LEU A 144 -8.36 7.57 20.61
C LEU A 144 -8.57 8.62 19.50
N GLU A 145 -9.74 8.65 18.88
CA GLU A 145 -10.11 9.65 17.87
C GLU A 145 -10.07 11.09 18.43
N SER A 146 -10.51 11.29 19.68
CA SER A 146 -10.42 12.60 20.32
C SER A 146 -8.98 13.02 20.65
N GLU A 147 -8.13 12.11 21.14
CA GLU A 147 -6.72 12.40 21.43
C GLU A 147 -5.86 12.50 20.16
N THR A 148 -6.14 11.78 19.07
CA THR A 148 -5.45 12.02 17.79
C THR A 148 -5.83 13.39 17.21
N LYS A 149 -7.09 13.80 17.30
CA LYS A 149 -7.53 15.16 16.96
C LYS A 149 -6.87 16.22 17.84
N ILE A 150 -6.72 15.98 19.15
CA ILE A 150 -5.97 16.88 20.06
C ILE A 150 -4.49 16.93 19.68
N ARG A 151 -3.81 15.79 19.51
CA ARG A 151 -2.42 15.70 19.06
C ARG A 151 -2.17 16.50 17.78
N ASP A 152 -3.04 16.33 16.78
CA ASP A 152 -2.86 16.97 15.48
C ASP A 152 -3.23 18.47 15.54
N ALA A 153 -4.19 18.87 16.38
CA ALA A 153 -4.43 20.27 16.73
C ALA A 153 -3.20 20.91 17.40
N THR A 154 -2.64 20.30 18.46
CA THR A 154 -1.41 20.75 19.14
C THR A 154 -0.22 20.82 18.17
N ARG A 155 -0.06 19.82 17.30
CA ARG A 155 0.98 19.82 16.26
C ARG A 155 0.77 20.90 15.19
N SER A 156 -0.48 21.28 14.91
CA SER A 156 -0.79 22.41 14.04
C SER A 156 -0.53 23.76 14.72
N LEU A 157 -0.81 23.87 16.02
CA LEU A 157 -0.57 25.06 16.83
C LEU A 157 0.93 25.37 16.92
N GLY A 158 1.78 24.38 17.23
CA GLY A 158 3.24 24.58 17.26
C GLY A 158 3.84 24.96 15.90
N ARG A 159 3.24 24.50 14.79
CA ARG A 159 3.58 24.96 13.43
C ARG A 159 3.14 26.39 13.13
N LEU A 160 2.08 26.88 13.78
CA LEU A 160 1.60 28.26 13.65
C LEU A 160 2.36 29.22 14.58
N ALA A 161 2.71 28.78 15.79
CA ALA A 161 3.57 29.48 16.74
C ALA A 161 4.94 29.76 16.12
N SER A 162 5.61 28.71 15.60
CA SER A 162 6.91 28.86 14.92
C SER A 162 6.85 29.74 13.68
N LYS A 163 5.74 29.73 12.93
CA LYS A 163 5.52 30.64 11.79
C LYS A 163 5.33 32.10 12.21
N LYS A 164 4.77 32.37 13.41
CA LYS A 164 4.52 33.72 13.92
C LYS A 164 5.80 34.44 14.39
N ALA A 165 6.84 33.69 14.75
CA ALA A 165 8.16 34.24 15.09
C ALA A 165 8.89 34.90 13.89
N GLY A 166 8.60 34.48 12.65
CA GLY A 166 9.33 34.87 11.44
C GLY A 166 9.12 36.30 10.92
N HIS A 167 8.35 37.16 11.59
CA HIS A 167 7.98 38.49 11.09
C HIS A 167 8.25 39.64 12.09
N ARG A 168 9.52 39.85 12.45
CA ARG A 168 9.98 41.19 12.85
C ARG A 168 10.34 42.01 11.59
N ARG A 169 9.84 43.24 11.52
CA ARG A 169 10.12 44.18 10.41
C ARG A 169 11.62 44.52 10.35
N GLY A 170 12.24 44.36 9.18
CA GLY A 170 13.55 44.91 8.83
C GLY A 170 13.48 45.56 7.45
N GLN A 171 14.15 46.70 7.26
CA GLN A 171 14.16 47.43 6.00
C GLN A 171 15.45 47.17 5.19
N SER A 172 15.42 47.62 3.92
CA SER A 172 16.55 47.93 3.02
C SER A 172 17.24 46.82 2.19
N SER A 173 17.56 47.25 0.96
CA SER A 173 18.64 46.86 0.04
C SER A 173 18.80 45.41 -0.45
N LYS A 174 18.65 45.29 -1.78
CA LYS A 174 19.26 44.30 -2.68
C LYS A 174 20.75 44.03 -2.39
N SER A 175 21.21 42.78 -2.47
CA SER A 175 22.43 42.40 -3.22
C SER A 175 22.72 40.88 -3.24
N SER A 176 23.46 40.46 -4.27
CA SER A 176 24.35 39.27 -4.42
C SER A 176 23.90 37.86 -4.00
N LYS A 177 24.15 36.91 -4.92
CA LYS A 177 24.26 35.46 -4.68
C LYS A 177 25.28 35.13 -3.59
N GLY A 178 24.98 34.10 -2.78
CA GLY A 178 25.97 33.07 -2.41
C GLY A 178 26.35 32.95 -0.93
N SER A 179 25.80 31.95 -0.24
CA SER A 179 26.56 31.07 0.65
C SER A 179 25.76 29.78 0.95
N LYS A 180 26.44 28.73 1.43
CA LYS A 180 25.82 27.54 2.04
C LYS A 180 25.76 27.72 3.57
N GLY A 181 24.76 27.09 4.20
CA GLY A 181 24.90 26.58 5.56
C GLY A 181 24.75 27.58 6.71
N SER A 182 23.51 27.76 7.16
CA SER A 182 23.21 27.76 8.61
C SER A 182 21.76 27.31 8.80
N ASN A 183 21.56 26.27 9.62
CA ASN A 183 20.21 25.93 10.07
C ASN A 183 19.78 27.01 11.05
N ALA A 184 18.64 27.65 10.80
CA ALA A 184 18.00 28.48 11.82
C ALA A 184 17.61 27.56 12.99
N VAL A 185 18.29 27.69 14.12
CA VAL A 185 17.98 26.91 15.32
C VAL A 185 16.57 27.28 15.75
N GLN A 186 15.67 26.31 15.66
CA GLN A 186 14.25 26.51 15.92
C GLN A 186 14.04 26.78 17.41
N GLU A 187 13.47 27.93 17.73
CA GLU A 187 13.19 28.33 19.12
C GLU A 187 12.21 27.33 19.74
N TYR A 188 12.70 26.61 20.74
CA TYR A 188 12.06 25.41 21.28
C TYR A 188 11.28 25.79 22.55
N ASP A 189 9.96 25.94 22.45
CA ASP A 189 9.11 26.05 23.65
C ASP A 189 8.93 24.64 24.25
N PRO A 190 9.52 24.35 25.44
CA PRO A 190 9.42 23.02 26.03
C PRO A 190 7.98 22.66 26.42
N LYS A 191 7.08 23.64 26.61
CA LYS A 191 5.69 23.39 27.06
C LYS A 191 4.81 22.90 25.92
N GLU A 192 4.96 23.44 24.71
CA GLU A 192 4.25 22.94 23.53
C GLU A 192 4.69 21.51 23.19
N GLN A 193 5.98 21.22 23.33
CA GLN A 193 6.54 19.89 23.12
C GLN A 193 6.12 18.90 24.22
N GLU A 194 6.17 19.27 25.50
CA GLU A 194 5.68 18.43 26.61
C GLU A 194 4.18 18.11 26.44
N GLY A 195 3.39 19.11 26.02
CA GLY A 195 1.98 18.92 25.66
C GLY A 195 1.79 17.90 24.53
N LEU A 196 2.54 18.06 23.43
CA LEU A 196 2.48 17.14 22.28
C LEU A 196 2.92 15.71 22.66
N GLU A 197 3.98 15.56 23.44
CA GLU A 197 4.44 14.25 23.94
C GLU A 197 3.45 13.60 24.89
N SER A 198 2.78 14.38 25.74
CA SER A 198 1.73 13.85 26.62
C SER A 198 0.54 13.28 25.83
N SER A 199 0.13 13.94 24.73
CA SER A 199 -0.94 13.44 23.86
C SER A 199 -0.48 12.26 23.00
N ASN A 200 0.77 12.25 22.50
CA ASN A 200 1.36 11.09 21.84
C ASN A 200 1.30 9.83 22.73
N ARG A 201 1.72 9.93 24.00
CA ARG A 201 1.71 8.79 24.94
C ARG A 201 0.30 8.27 25.20
N LYS A 202 -0.72 9.13 25.31
CA LYS A 202 -2.13 8.72 25.42
C LYS A 202 -2.65 8.06 24.14
N VAL A 203 -2.27 8.55 22.97
CA VAL A 203 -2.61 7.94 21.67
C VAL A 203 -2.01 6.54 21.58
N GLU A 204 -0.76 6.36 21.97
CA GLU A 204 -0.11 5.04 22.05
C GLU A 204 -0.77 4.11 23.09
N GLU A 205 -1.19 4.65 24.24
CA GLU A 205 -1.91 3.92 25.29
C GLU A 205 -3.29 3.43 24.80
N PHE A 206 -4.09 4.29 24.16
CA PHE A 206 -5.39 3.89 23.60
C PHE A 206 -5.27 3.00 22.36
N ILE A 207 -4.19 3.10 21.57
CA ILE A 207 -3.87 2.11 20.52
C ILE A 207 -3.61 0.74 21.15
N ARG A 208 -2.82 0.68 22.23
CA ARG A 208 -2.54 -0.57 22.95
C ARG A 208 -3.82 -1.17 23.55
N GLU A 209 -4.65 -0.37 24.21
CA GLU A 209 -5.94 -0.82 24.77
C GLU A 209 -6.90 -1.32 23.68
N CYS A 210 -6.99 -0.63 22.52
CA CYS A 210 -7.75 -1.13 21.36
C CYS A 210 -7.25 -2.51 20.89
N LEU A 211 -5.93 -2.67 20.70
CA LEU A 211 -5.35 -3.92 20.21
C LEU A 211 -5.52 -5.08 21.21
N GLU A 212 -5.46 -4.81 22.51
CA GLU A 212 -5.72 -5.79 23.57
C GLU A 212 -7.19 -6.24 23.56
N ILE A 213 -8.14 -5.30 23.52
CA ILE A 213 -9.57 -5.58 23.46
C ILE A 213 -9.92 -6.38 22.19
N GLU A 214 -9.42 -5.96 21.02
CA GLU A 214 -9.65 -6.67 19.77
C GLU A 214 -9.02 -8.07 19.76
N SER A 215 -7.86 -8.25 20.43
CA SER A 215 -7.25 -9.57 20.61
C SER A 215 -8.14 -10.49 21.46
N ARG A 216 -8.69 -9.97 22.58
CA ARG A 216 -9.61 -10.73 23.41
C ARG A 216 -10.93 -11.05 22.69
N MET A 217 -11.49 -10.10 21.95
CA MET A 217 -12.68 -10.35 21.11
C MET A 217 -12.42 -11.45 20.08
N ARG A 218 -11.29 -11.41 19.35
CA ARG A 218 -10.91 -12.48 18.40
C ARG A 218 -10.78 -13.86 19.06
N MET A 219 -10.27 -13.93 20.30
CA MET A 219 -10.21 -15.19 21.05
C MET A 219 -11.61 -15.70 21.43
N ILE A 220 -12.51 -14.81 21.87
CA ILE A 220 -13.90 -15.17 22.21
C ILE A 220 -14.67 -15.62 20.96
N ASP A 221 -14.55 -14.89 19.85
CA ASP A 221 -15.14 -15.28 18.55
C ASP A 221 -14.63 -16.65 18.09
N MET A 222 -13.35 -16.95 18.28
CA MET A 222 -12.78 -18.27 17.98
C MET A 222 -13.38 -19.36 18.88
N GLN A 223 -13.45 -19.14 20.20
CA GLN A 223 -14.03 -20.11 21.13
C GLN A 223 -15.52 -20.38 20.84
N LEU A 224 -16.30 -19.34 20.58
CA LEU A 224 -17.71 -19.46 20.21
C LEU A 224 -17.89 -20.17 18.85
N LEU A 225 -17.01 -19.91 17.87
CA LEU A 225 -17.03 -20.57 16.57
C LEU A 225 -16.63 -22.05 16.66
N MET A 226 -15.60 -22.38 17.46
CA MET A 226 -15.16 -23.77 17.71
C MET A 226 -16.28 -24.59 18.38
N HIS A 227 -16.89 -24.08 19.46
CA HIS A 227 -18.08 -24.69 20.07
C HIS A 227 -19.21 -24.87 19.05
N THR A 228 -19.49 -23.85 18.21
CA THR A 228 -20.57 -23.93 17.22
C THR A 228 -20.27 -24.99 16.16
N ALA A 229 -19.02 -25.11 15.71
CA ALA A 229 -18.59 -26.16 14.79
C ALA A 229 -18.68 -27.56 15.42
N ALA A 230 -18.26 -27.74 16.68
CA ALA A 230 -18.37 -29.01 17.41
C ALA A 230 -19.84 -29.44 17.58
N VAL A 231 -20.73 -28.51 17.95
CA VAL A 231 -22.18 -28.78 18.05
C VAL A 231 -22.78 -29.13 16.69
N LEU A 232 -22.43 -28.40 15.62
CA LEU A 232 -22.88 -28.72 14.27
C LEU A 232 -22.39 -30.10 13.81
N GLN A 233 -21.13 -30.44 14.10
CA GLN A 233 -20.52 -31.74 13.82
C GLN A 233 -21.28 -32.88 14.53
N LEU A 234 -21.59 -32.75 15.83
CA LEU A 234 -22.42 -33.73 16.55
C LEU A 234 -23.82 -33.90 15.96
N THR A 235 -24.40 -32.84 15.37
CA THR A 235 -25.72 -32.93 14.71
C THR A 235 -25.65 -33.47 13.28
N HIS A 236 -24.47 -33.52 12.65
CA HIS A 236 -24.32 -33.90 11.24
C HIS A 236 -24.39 -35.41 11.03
N LYS A 237 -25.58 -35.90 10.65
CA LYS A 237 -25.81 -37.29 10.23
C LYS A 237 -25.21 -37.54 8.85
N GLY A 238 -23.91 -37.83 8.82
CA GLY A 238 -23.21 -38.29 7.61
C GLY A 238 -23.78 -39.58 7.02
N PRO A 239 -23.41 -39.95 5.78
CA PRO A 239 -23.87 -41.18 5.15
C PRO A 239 -23.50 -42.39 6.01
N LYS A 240 -24.50 -43.14 6.48
CA LYS A 240 -24.31 -44.25 7.41
C LYS A 240 -23.36 -45.30 6.81
N GLN A 241 -22.18 -45.47 7.39
CA GLN A 241 -21.49 -46.75 7.29
C GLN A 241 -22.42 -47.82 7.86
N ARG A 242 -22.82 -48.77 7.02
CA ARG A 242 -23.46 -50.00 7.51
C ARG A 242 -22.37 -50.88 8.08
N GLN A 243 -22.32 -50.98 9.40
CA GLN A 243 -21.75 -52.16 10.05
C GLN A 243 -22.80 -53.26 9.90
N ASP A 244 -22.62 -54.10 8.88
CA ASP A 244 -23.44 -55.30 8.69
C ASP A 244 -22.96 -56.38 9.68
N GLU A 245 -23.73 -56.63 10.74
CA GLU A 245 -23.78 -57.93 11.42
C GLU A 245 -25.21 -58.25 11.89
N SER A 246 -25.50 -59.55 12.02
CA SER A 246 -26.72 -60.16 12.57
C SER A 246 -27.99 -60.19 11.69
N GLU A 247 -28.15 -61.37 11.06
CA GLU A 247 -29.38 -62.18 10.98
C GLU A 247 -30.48 -61.95 9.90
N LEU A 248 -30.50 -62.89 8.95
CA LEU A 248 -31.66 -63.72 8.54
C LEU A 248 -32.94 -63.05 7.96
N SER A 249 -33.05 -63.04 6.61
CA SER A 249 -34.16 -63.73 5.91
C SER A 249 -33.88 -63.93 4.40
N GLU A 250 -34.67 -64.79 3.76
CA GLU A 250 -34.81 -64.97 2.30
C GLU A 250 -35.41 -63.69 1.63
N ASP A 251 -35.43 -63.47 0.31
CA ASP A 251 -35.29 -64.35 -0.86
C ASP A 251 -34.60 -63.64 -2.08
N ARG A 252 -34.62 -64.24 -3.28
CA ARG A 252 -33.70 -63.98 -4.41
C ARG A 252 -34.26 -63.12 -5.56
N PHE A 253 -33.33 -62.71 -6.43
CA PHE A 253 -33.49 -62.27 -7.83
C PHE A 253 -34.18 -60.92 -8.14
N ARG A 254 -33.38 -59.85 -8.24
CA ARG A 254 -33.00 -59.28 -9.57
C ARG A 254 -31.83 -58.29 -9.48
N ARG A 255 -31.22 -58.01 -10.63
CA ARG A 255 -30.12 -57.07 -10.89
C ARG A 255 -30.35 -56.47 -12.30
N PRO A 256 -29.67 -55.39 -12.71
CA PRO A 256 -30.07 -54.01 -12.41
C PRO A 256 -30.43 -53.23 -13.69
N ASP A 257 -31.34 -52.25 -13.59
CA ASP A 257 -31.64 -51.33 -14.69
C ASP A 257 -31.32 -49.87 -14.32
N SER A 258 -30.95 -49.11 -15.34
CA SER A 258 -30.27 -47.81 -15.29
C SER A 258 -31.21 -46.60 -15.08
N PRO A 259 -30.69 -45.42 -14.65
CA PRO A 259 -31.53 -44.33 -14.17
C PRO A 259 -32.22 -43.53 -15.29
N ALA A 260 -33.44 -43.08 -15.00
CA ALA A 260 -34.13 -42.02 -15.74
C ALA A 260 -34.80 -41.05 -14.75
N SER A 261 -34.66 -39.75 -15.01
CA SER A 261 -35.19 -38.66 -14.18
C SER A 261 -36.68 -38.39 -14.43
N LEU A 262 -37.45 -38.07 -13.39
CA LEU A 262 -38.57 -37.14 -13.56
C LEU A 262 -38.78 -36.23 -12.34
N ASN A 263 -38.97 -34.96 -12.67
CA ASN A 263 -39.01 -33.80 -11.81
C ASN A 263 -40.08 -33.81 -10.70
N THR A 264 -39.71 -33.10 -9.63
CA THR A 264 -40.56 -32.23 -8.80
C THR A 264 -41.98 -31.93 -9.29
N TYR A 265 -42.92 -31.90 -8.35
CA TYR A 265 -44.15 -31.10 -8.47
C TYR A 265 -44.32 -30.22 -7.22
N GLU A 266 -44.92 -29.04 -7.41
CA GLU A 266 -45.24 -28.07 -6.37
C GLU A 266 -46.65 -28.31 -5.77
N ASP A 267 -46.88 -27.84 -4.55
CA ASP A 267 -48.04 -27.00 -4.16
C ASP A 267 -47.77 -26.45 -2.73
N GLY A 268 -48.03 -25.19 -2.34
CA GLY A 268 -48.39 -23.99 -3.11
C GLY A 268 -49.14 -22.96 -2.24
N ARG A 269 -49.59 -21.85 -2.88
CA ARG A 269 -50.39 -20.70 -2.37
C ARG A 269 -49.58 -19.50 -1.83
N LEU A 270 -49.47 -18.40 -2.60
CA LEU A 270 -50.42 -17.27 -2.82
C LEU A 270 -50.44 -16.27 -1.64
N GLY A 271 -50.31 -14.94 -1.79
CA GLY A 271 -50.19 -14.04 -2.96
C GLY A 271 -50.30 -12.57 -2.46
N ALA A 272 -50.47 -11.48 -3.25
CA ALA A 272 -50.22 -11.21 -4.67
C ALA A 272 -50.36 -9.69 -4.94
N ARG A 273 -49.30 -9.01 -5.41
CA ARG A 273 -49.23 -7.67 -6.07
C ARG A 273 -47.74 -7.35 -6.31
N GLY A 274 -47.30 -6.72 -7.40
CA GLY A 274 -48.02 -6.27 -8.60
C GLY A 274 -47.33 -5.02 -9.17
N GLY A 275 -46.61 -5.18 -10.29
CA GLY A 275 -45.85 -4.10 -10.93
C GLY A 275 -44.93 -4.65 -12.01
N ASP A 276 -45.30 -4.47 -13.27
CA ASP A 276 -44.53 -4.93 -14.43
C ASP A 276 -43.24 -4.11 -14.61
N PHE A 277 -42.18 -4.76 -15.08
CA PHE A 277 -40.91 -4.13 -15.44
C PHE A 277 -40.66 -4.36 -16.94
N ASP A 278 -40.64 -3.29 -17.74
CA ASP A 278 -40.56 -3.41 -19.20
C ASP A 278 -39.12 -3.63 -19.68
N GLU A 279 -38.78 -4.87 -20.02
CA GLU A 279 -37.44 -5.26 -20.50
C GLU A 279 -37.06 -4.67 -21.87
N ARG A 280 -37.97 -3.94 -22.54
CA ARG A 280 -37.73 -3.32 -23.87
C ARG A 280 -36.67 -2.21 -23.86
N SER A 281 -36.20 -1.74 -22.71
CA SER A 281 -35.11 -0.78 -22.61
C SER A 281 -33.72 -1.34 -22.98
N PHE A 282 -33.52 -2.67 -23.01
CA PHE A 282 -32.18 -3.25 -23.20
C PHE A 282 -31.60 -3.17 -24.63
N TYR A 283 -32.39 -2.78 -25.64
CA TYR A 283 -31.92 -2.66 -27.02
C TYR A 283 -32.38 -1.36 -27.71
N ARG A 284 -31.91 -0.21 -27.19
CA ARG A 284 -31.73 1.00 -28.02
C ARG A 284 -30.25 1.26 -28.25
N SER A 285 -29.82 1.23 -29.51
CA SER A 285 -28.48 1.60 -29.94
C SER A 285 -28.24 3.12 -29.76
N PRO A 286 -27.15 3.55 -29.07
CA PRO A 286 -26.79 4.95 -29.00
C PRO A 286 -26.23 5.48 -30.33
N GLU A 287 -27.10 6.04 -31.18
CA GLU A 287 -26.73 6.81 -32.38
C GLU A 287 -26.10 8.16 -31.99
N ASN A 288 -24.90 8.13 -31.39
CA ASN A 288 -24.08 9.32 -31.18
C ASN A 288 -22.56 9.05 -31.01
N LEU A 289 -22.10 7.81 -31.26
CA LEU A 289 -20.67 7.47 -31.18
C LEU A 289 -19.85 8.08 -32.33
N ASP A 290 -20.46 8.26 -33.51
CA ASP A 290 -19.79 8.77 -34.71
C ASP A 290 -19.30 10.21 -34.53
N THR A 291 -20.03 11.04 -33.78
CA THR A 291 -19.63 12.40 -33.41
C THR A 291 -18.33 12.39 -32.60
N LEU A 292 -18.21 11.42 -31.68
CA LEU A 292 -17.05 11.26 -30.78
C LEU A 292 -15.85 10.64 -31.51
N MET A 293 -16.11 9.67 -32.40
CA MET A 293 -15.10 9.07 -33.29
C MET A 293 -14.48 10.08 -34.27
N ASN A 294 -15.28 10.99 -34.85
CA ASN A 294 -14.75 12.05 -35.71
C ASN A 294 -13.81 13.00 -34.94
N VAL A 295 -14.14 13.33 -33.68
CA VAL A 295 -13.26 14.14 -32.82
C VAL A 295 -11.95 13.40 -32.52
N LEU A 296 -11.97 12.11 -32.15
CA LEU A 296 -10.76 11.33 -31.91
C LEU A 296 -9.90 11.10 -33.18
N GLN A 297 -10.52 10.93 -34.35
CA GLN A 297 -9.80 10.75 -35.61
C GLN A 297 -9.15 12.05 -36.12
N SER A 298 -9.58 13.22 -35.64
CA SER A 298 -9.01 14.53 -36.00
C SER A 298 -7.64 14.85 -35.34
N GLY A 299 -6.81 13.83 -35.12
CA GLY A 299 -5.55 13.90 -34.38
C GLY A 299 -4.46 14.77 -35.02
N LYS A 300 -4.53 16.10 -34.84
CA LYS A 300 -3.43 17.04 -35.09
C LYS A 300 -3.23 18.03 -33.95
N HIS A 301 -2.02 18.03 -33.42
CA HIS A 301 -1.56 18.84 -32.29
C HIS A 301 -1.42 20.33 -32.66
N LEU A 302 -2.13 21.21 -31.96
CA LEU A 302 -1.95 22.67 -31.97
C LEU A 302 -1.83 23.15 -30.50
N GLN A 303 -0.63 23.37 -29.97
CA GLN A 303 0.07 24.66 -30.04
C GLN A 303 -0.84 25.89 -29.81
N ALA A 304 -1.24 26.11 -28.56
CA ALA A 304 -1.09 27.37 -27.79
C ALA A 304 -1.52 28.72 -28.41
N ALA A 305 -2.34 28.76 -29.46
CA ALA A 305 -2.68 29.98 -30.20
C ALA A 305 -4.18 30.22 -30.44
N SER A 306 -5.09 29.36 -29.94
CA SER A 306 -6.54 29.58 -30.11
C SER A 306 -7.11 30.57 -29.09
N SER A 307 -6.55 30.62 -27.87
CA SER A 307 -7.16 31.27 -26.70
C SER A 307 -7.52 32.75 -26.91
N GLU A 308 -6.77 33.53 -27.68
CA GLU A 308 -7.16 34.92 -27.98
C GLU A 308 -8.42 35.01 -28.85
N ARG A 309 -8.61 34.08 -29.79
CA ARG A 309 -9.77 34.03 -30.68
C ARG A 309 -11.00 33.48 -29.98
N ASP A 310 -10.79 32.49 -29.12
CA ASP A 310 -11.83 31.92 -28.26
C ASP A 310 -12.30 32.98 -27.23
N ASN A 311 -11.36 33.71 -26.61
CA ASN A 311 -11.69 34.83 -25.72
C ASN A 311 -12.38 36.00 -26.45
N GLN A 312 -12.02 36.31 -27.71
CA GLN A 312 -12.75 37.29 -28.51
C GLN A 312 -14.18 36.85 -28.81
N ALA A 313 -14.41 35.56 -29.07
CA ALA A 313 -15.77 35.03 -29.25
C ALA A 313 -16.57 35.07 -27.93
N LEU A 314 -15.97 34.68 -26.81
CA LEU A 314 -16.60 34.75 -25.48
C LEU A 314 -16.97 36.20 -25.11
N ASN A 315 -16.05 37.15 -25.28
CA ASN A 315 -16.30 38.58 -25.06
C ASN A 315 -17.46 39.11 -25.93
N ALA A 316 -17.57 38.65 -27.19
CA ALA A 316 -18.67 39.02 -28.07
C ALA A 316 -20.01 38.34 -27.71
N THR A 317 -19.99 37.17 -27.06
CA THR A 317 -21.21 36.56 -26.49
C THR A 317 -21.64 37.24 -25.19
N ALA A 318 -20.71 37.65 -24.32
CA ALA A 318 -21.02 38.34 -23.07
C ALA A 318 -21.66 39.71 -23.29
N THR A 319 -21.09 40.53 -24.19
CA THR A 319 -21.68 41.85 -24.53
C THR A 319 -23.08 41.70 -25.14
N ARG A 320 -23.29 40.69 -25.98
CA ARG A 320 -24.61 40.39 -26.56
C ARG A 320 -25.62 39.86 -25.52
N LEU A 321 -25.18 39.04 -24.56
CA LEU A 321 -26.04 38.58 -23.46
C LEU A 321 -26.42 39.75 -22.53
N GLN A 322 -25.48 40.66 -22.23
CA GLN A 322 -25.77 41.88 -21.51
C GLN A 322 -26.79 42.76 -22.26
N GLU A 323 -26.61 43.01 -23.56
CA GLU A 323 -27.56 43.78 -24.39
C GLU A 323 -28.96 43.13 -24.44
N ILE A 324 -29.04 41.80 -24.46
CA ILE A 324 -30.31 41.06 -24.39
C ILE A 324 -30.95 41.21 -23.01
N ASN A 325 -30.19 41.13 -21.93
CA ASN A 325 -30.70 41.28 -20.56
C ASN A 325 -31.15 42.71 -20.24
N GLU A 326 -30.47 43.72 -20.77
CA GLU A 326 -30.89 45.12 -20.68
C GLU A 326 -32.22 45.34 -21.43
N ARG A 327 -32.37 44.79 -22.66
CA ARG A 327 -33.65 44.79 -23.39
C ARG A 327 -34.76 44.04 -22.67
N LEU A 328 -34.45 42.87 -22.11
CA LEU A 328 -35.41 42.04 -21.40
C LEU A 328 -35.91 42.75 -20.14
N ARG A 329 -35.02 43.42 -19.39
CA ARG A 329 -35.41 44.31 -18.29
C ARG A 329 -36.36 45.43 -18.75
N THR A 330 -36.07 46.10 -19.88
CA THR A 330 -36.99 47.14 -20.39
C THR A 330 -38.36 46.59 -20.78
N LEU A 331 -38.44 45.37 -21.33
CA LEU A 331 -39.71 44.74 -21.69
C LEU A 331 -40.55 44.31 -20.47
N ILE A 332 -39.91 43.94 -19.35
CA ILE A 332 -40.61 43.68 -18.08
C ILE A 332 -41.25 44.98 -17.55
N ILE A 333 -40.46 46.06 -17.50
CA ILE A 333 -40.91 47.38 -17.01
C ILE A 333 -42.01 47.95 -17.91
N GLU A 334 -41.90 47.78 -19.23
CA GLU A 334 -42.95 48.20 -20.19
C GLU A 334 -44.23 47.37 -20.07
N ALA A 335 -44.13 46.09 -19.67
CA ALA A 335 -45.29 45.22 -19.46
C ALA A 335 -46.07 45.52 -18.17
N ASN A 336 -45.40 45.98 -17.10
CA ASN A 336 -46.03 46.29 -15.82
C ASN A 336 -45.31 47.44 -15.06
N PRO A 337 -45.50 48.71 -15.48
CA PRO A 337 -44.75 49.84 -14.92
C PRO A 337 -45.09 50.17 -13.46
N GLU A 338 -46.28 49.82 -12.96
CA GLU A 338 -46.67 50.11 -11.57
C GLU A 338 -46.04 49.14 -10.54
N ARG A 339 -45.58 47.96 -10.96
CA ARG A 339 -45.02 46.95 -10.05
C ARG A 339 -43.52 46.72 -10.22
N ASP A 340 -43.02 46.80 -11.46
CA ASP A 340 -41.67 46.32 -11.79
C ASP A 340 -40.66 47.46 -12.07
N GLU A 341 -40.96 48.72 -11.71
CA GLU A 341 -40.05 49.88 -11.85
C GLU A 341 -38.66 49.62 -11.24
N ASP A 342 -38.63 49.00 -10.04
CA ASP A 342 -37.44 48.61 -9.29
C ASP A 342 -36.78 47.29 -9.77
N TYR A 343 -37.18 46.71 -10.92
CA TYR A 343 -36.64 45.42 -11.38
C TYR A 343 -35.11 45.42 -11.43
N SER A 344 -34.47 44.35 -10.95
CA SER A 344 -33.03 44.26 -10.74
C SER A 344 -32.21 44.61 -12.00
N LEU A 345 -31.06 45.27 -11.81
CA LEU A 345 -30.11 45.57 -12.89
C LEU A 345 -29.37 44.29 -13.36
N PRO A 346 -29.08 44.14 -14.66
CA PRO A 346 -28.29 43.01 -15.16
C PRO A 346 -26.87 42.95 -14.56
N PRO A 347 -26.28 41.75 -14.36
CA PRO A 347 -24.91 41.63 -13.89
C PRO A 347 -23.90 42.22 -14.86
N LEU A 348 -23.26 43.33 -14.46
CA LEU A 348 -22.17 43.96 -15.19
C LEU A 348 -20.90 43.10 -15.13
N ALA A 349 -20.26 42.86 -16.27
CA ALA A 349 -18.95 42.23 -16.31
C ALA A 349 -17.89 43.20 -15.76
N LEU A 350 -17.11 42.76 -14.76
CA LEU A 350 -15.98 43.55 -14.27
C LEU A 350 -14.87 43.60 -15.33
N GLU A 351 -14.36 44.81 -15.58
CA GLU A 351 -13.45 45.09 -16.68
C GLU A 351 -12.07 44.40 -16.45
N GLY A 352 -11.82 43.32 -17.20
CA GLY A 352 -10.55 42.59 -17.21
C GLY A 352 -10.62 41.08 -16.94
N THR A 353 -11.72 40.56 -16.38
CA THR A 353 -11.88 39.11 -16.08
C THR A 353 -13.27 38.60 -16.46
N GLN A 354 -13.46 38.26 -17.74
CA GLN A 354 -14.66 37.57 -18.20
C GLN A 354 -14.52 36.05 -17.99
N ASP A 355 -14.63 35.63 -16.73
CA ASP A 355 -14.68 34.21 -16.36
C ASP A 355 -16.05 33.63 -16.75
N ALA A 356 -16.11 32.31 -16.98
CA ALA A 356 -17.36 31.59 -17.25
C ALA A 356 -18.46 31.89 -16.21
N THR A 357 -18.08 32.14 -14.95
CA THR A 357 -19.02 32.51 -13.86
C THR A 357 -19.73 33.86 -14.06
N THR A 358 -19.26 34.72 -14.96
CA THR A 358 -19.97 35.96 -15.34
C THR A 358 -20.99 35.72 -16.45
N LEU A 359 -20.71 34.79 -17.37
CA LEU A 359 -21.67 34.32 -18.37
C LEU A 359 -22.81 33.53 -17.71
N ASP A 360 -22.50 32.62 -16.77
CA ASP A 360 -23.48 31.87 -15.97
C ASP A 360 -24.50 32.83 -15.31
N ARG A 361 -24.02 33.82 -14.56
CA ARG A 361 -24.89 34.81 -13.89
C ARG A 361 -25.72 35.65 -14.86
N GLN A 362 -25.23 35.88 -16.08
CA GLN A 362 -25.99 36.57 -17.13
C GLN A 362 -27.05 35.64 -17.75
N LEU A 363 -26.82 34.32 -17.81
CA LEU A 363 -27.82 33.34 -18.21
C LEU A 363 -28.86 33.12 -17.10
N ASP A 364 -28.47 33.04 -15.83
CA ASP A 364 -29.40 32.98 -14.68
C ASP A 364 -30.38 34.15 -14.67
N PHE A 365 -29.87 35.38 -14.89
CA PHE A 365 -30.69 36.59 -14.97
C PHE A 365 -31.65 36.56 -16.18
N LEU A 366 -31.19 36.02 -17.31
CA LEU A 366 -32.02 35.84 -18.51
C LEU A 366 -33.15 34.83 -18.24
N ASP A 367 -32.84 33.71 -17.59
CA ASP A 367 -33.80 32.65 -17.26
C ASP A 367 -34.83 33.12 -16.22
N GLN A 368 -34.39 33.85 -15.19
CA GLN A 368 -35.27 34.51 -14.22
C GLN A 368 -36.19 35.54 -14.90
N GLY A 369 -35.66 36.31 -15.85
CA GLY A 369 -36.41 37.29 -16.63
C GLY A 369 -37.41 36.67 -17.63
N LEU A 370 -37.07 35.54 -18.26
CA LEU A 370 -38.03 34.80 -19.09
C LEU A 370 -39.16 34.22 -18.25
N ARG A 371 -38.87 33.77 -17.02
CA ARG A 371 -39.88 33.28 -16.07
C ARG A 371 -40.83 34.40 -15.61
N SER A 372 -40.34 35.60 -15.31
CA SER A 372 -41.20 36.73 -14.94
C SER A 372 -42.06 37.21 -16.11
N ILE A 373 -41.51 37.33 -17.33
CA ILE A 373 -42.32 37.62 -18.54
C ILE A 373 -43.37 36.54 -18.78
N SER A 374 -43.04 35.26 -18.61
CA SER A 374 -43.99 34.16 -18.77
C SER A 374 -45.11 34.23 -17.73
N ALA A 375 -44.77 34.50 -16.46
CA ALA A 375 -45.74 34.70 -15.39
C ALA A 375 -46.68 35.89 -15.70
N GLU A 376 -46.16 37.05 -16.08
CA GLU A 376 -46.99 38.21 -16.45
C GLU A 376 -47.86 37.94 -17.68
N GLN A 377 -47.38 37.21 -18.69
CA GLN A 377 -48.23 36.78 -19.81
C GLN A 377 -49.37 35.85 -19.36
N THR A 378 -49.14 34.96 -18.38
CA THR A 378 -50.22 34.17 -17.79
C THR A 378 -51.18 35.01 -16.94
N ASN A 379 -50.67 35.98 -16.18
CA ASN A 379 -51.49 36.91 -15.39
C ASN A 379 -52.38 37.79 -16.29
N LEU A 380 -51.83 38.37 -17.36
CA LEU A 380 -52.57 39.14 -18.35
C LEU A 380 -53.64 38.29 -19.06
N ARG A 381 -53.31 37.04 -19.44
CA ARG A 381 -54.29 36.09 -20.01
C ARG A 381 -55.37 35.71 -19.01
N ASN A 382 -55.02 35.47 -17.75
CA ASN A 382 -55.98 35.08 -16.72
C ASN A 382 -56.89 36.26 -16.35
N ASN A 383 -56.37 37.47 -16.21
CA ASN A 383 -57.15 38.68 -15.99
C ASN A 383 -58.09 38.98 -17.17
N SER A 384 -57.60 38.83 -18.41
CA SER A 384 -58.44 38.97 -19.62
C SER A 384 -59.54 37.91 -19.70
N ARG A 385 -59.28 36.66 -19.29
CA ARG A 385 -60.30 35.62 -19.20
C ARG A 385 -61.27 35.88 -18.05
N HIS A 386 -60.80 36.38 -16.91
CA HIS A 386 -61.65 36.70 -15.76
C HIS A 386 -62.60 37.87 -16.05
N THR A 387 -62.15 38.93 -16.73
CA THR A 387 -63.04 40.04 -17.12
C THR A 387 -64.05 39.63 -18.19
N LEU A 388 -63.66 38.77 -19.15
CA LEU A 388 -64.62 38.18 -20.09
C LEU A 388 -65.65 37.30 -19.37
N ASN A 389 -65.23 36.43 -18.44
CA ASN A 389 -66.14 35.60 -17.65
C ASN A 389 -67.08 36.44 -16.74
N GLU A 390 -66.62 37.58 -16.21
CA GLU A 390 -67.50 38.50 -15.48
C GLU A 390 -68.55 39.15 -16.37
N VAL A 391 -68.20 39.47 -17.61
CA VAL A 391 -69.15 39.99 -18.61
C VAL A 391 -70.14 38.89 -19.02
N GLU A 392 -69.67 37.65 -19.25
CA GLU A 392 -70.51 36.48 -19.56
C GLU A 392 -71.49 36.18 -18.40
N GLY A 393 -71.04 36.24 -17.14
CA GLY A 393 -71.92 36.08 -15.97
C GLY A 393 -72.92 37.22 -15.75
N ARG A 394 -72.55 38.48 -16.06
CA ARG A 394 -73.48 39.63 -16.00
C ARG A 394 -74.55 39.56 -17.09
N LEU A 395 -74.18 39.15 -18.30
CA LEU A 395 -75.12 38.97 -19.42
C LEU A 395 -76.06 37.77 -19.17
N GLU A 396 -75.56 36.67 -18.59
CA GLU A 396 -76.42 35.57 -18.13
C GLU A 396 -77.47 36.06 -17.11
N GLY A 397 -77.06 36.91 -16.15
CA GLY A 397 -77.95 37.49 -15.15
C GLY A 397 -79.03 38.39 -15.74
N LEU A 398 -78.72 39.14 -16.80
CA LEU A 398 -79.69 39.97 -17.54
C LEU A 398 -80.64 39.11 -18.39
N ASN A 399 -80.11 38.11 -19.10
CA ASN A 399 -80.90 37.21 -19.93
C ASN A 399 -81.88 36.35 -19.10
N ASN A 400 -81.48 35.90 -17.91
CA ASN A 400 -82.38 35.24 -16.96
C ASN A 400 -83.51 36.18 -16.48
N GLN A 401 -83.24 37.48 -16.30
CA GLN A 401 -84.27 38.46 -15.95
C GLN A 401 -85.22 38.72 -17.12
N LEU A 402 -84.71 38.87 -18.35
CA LEU A 402 -85.52 39.04 -19.56
C LEU A 402 -86.41 37.82 -19.82
N TYR A 403 -85.86 36.61 -19.72
CA TYR A 403 -86.62 35.36 -19.80
C TYR A 403 -87.72 35.29 -18.73
N ALA A 404 -87.41 35.67 -17.48
CA ALA A 404 -88.39 35.71 -16.40
C ALA A 404 -89.48 36.79 -16.56
N VAL A 405 -89.22 37.87 -17.32
CA VAL A 405 -90.25 38.87 -17.69
C VAL A 405 -91.13 38.34 -18.83
N ILE A 406 -90.54 37.77 -19.87
CA ILE A 406 -91.27 37.21 -21.03
C ILE A 406 -92.15 36.03 -20.58
N SER A 407 -91.64 35.13 -19.74
CA SER A 407 -92.40 34.00 -19.18
C SER A 407 -93.49 34.40 -18.18
N ARG A 408 -93.54 35.67 -17.73
CA ARG A 408 -94.63 36.22 -16.90
C ARG A 408 -95.70 36.93 -17.73
N SER A 409 -95.42 37.22 -19.00
CA SER A 409 -96.42 37.71 -19.94
C SER A 409 -97.27 36.53 -20.41
N ASP A 410 -98.43 36.33 -19.76
CA ASP A 410 -99.43 35.32 -20.14
C ASP A 410 -100.09 35.69 -21.48
N ASN A 411 -99.39 35.35 -22.56
CA ASN A 411 -99.78 35.55 -23.94
C ASN A 411 -99.23 34.36 -24.75
N GLY A 412 -100.02 33.79 -25.66
CA GLY A 412 -99.80 32.46 -26.26
C GLY A 412 -98.57 32.25 -27.16
N GLN A 413 -97.56 33.12 -27.07
CA GLN A 413 -96.23 32.97 -27.68
C GLN A 413 -95.13 32.68 -26.63
N ALA A 414 -95.39 32.79 -25.32
CA ALA A 414 -94.40 32.55 -24.26
C ALA A 414 -93.77 31.15 -24.35
N ASP A 415 -94.56 30.12 -24.68
CA ASP A 415 -94.15 28.71 -24.89
C ASP A 415 -93.10 28.48 -26.00
N LYS A 416 -92.68 29.52 -26.74
CA LYS A 416 -91.73 29.41 -27.86
C LYS A 416 -90.36 30.00 -27.59
N THR A 417 -90.14 30.68 -26.46
CA THR A 417 -88.80 31.19 -26.12
C THR A 417 -87.96 30.10 -25.44
N PRO A 418 -86.78 29.74 -25.98
CA PRO A 418 -85.89 28.80 -25.31
C PRO A 418 -85.30 29.43 -24.03
N PRO A 419 -84.87 28.63 -23.04
CA PRO A 419 -84.12 29.14 -21.90
C PRO A 419 -82.77 29.74 -22.36
N PRO A 420 -82.19 30.69 -21.59
CA PRO A 420 -80.92 31.30 -21.94
C PRO A 420 -79.75 30.28 -21.99
N PRO A 421 -78.76 30.48 -22.88
CA PRO A 421 -77.61 29.58 -22.99
C PRO A 421 -76.71 29.68 -21.75
N ALA A 422 -76.28 28.52 -21.25
CA ALA A 422 -75.40 28.40 -20.10
C ALA A 422 -73.95 28.80 -20.41
N ILE A 423 -73.23 29.31 -19.41
CA ILE A 423 -71.81 29.69 -19.50
C ILE A 423 -71.00 28.53 -20.06
N THR A 424 -70.53 28.69 -21.30
CA THR A 424 -69.77 27.68 -22.04
C THR A 424 -68.35 28.17 -22.31
N GLY A 425 -68.04 29.44 -22.02
CA GLY A 425 -66.72 30.04 -22.27
C GLY A 425 -66.44 30.24 -23.77
N GLY A 426 -67.48 30.18 -24.61
CA GLY A 426 -67.45 30.52 -26.02
C GLY A 426 -67.39 32.03 -26.29
N GLY A 427 -67.52 32.85 -25.24
CA GLY A 427 -67.57 34.30 -25.30
C GLY A 427 -69.00 34.84 -25.26
N SER A 428 -69.11 36.11 -24.86
CA SER A 428 -70.39 36.81 -24.63
C SER A 428 -71.30 36.94 -25.85
N THR A 429 -70.85 36.59 -27.06
CA THR A 429 -71.60 36.73 -28.31
C THR A 429 -72.89 35.90 -28.34
N GLU A 430 -72.89 34.67 -27.82
CA GLU A 430 -74.10 33.83 -27.83
C GLU A 430 -75.19 34.37 -26.88
N GLN A 431 -74.77 34.95 -25.76
CA GLN A 431 -75.66 35.61 -24.81
C GLN A 431 -76.18 36.95 -25.34
N LEU A 432 -75.36 37.72 -26.07
CA LEU A 432 -75.81 38.95 -26.73
C LEU A 432 -76.85 38.67 -27.82
N ASN A 433 -76.64 37.63 -28.64
CA ASN A 433 -77.62 37.21 -29.65
C ASN A 433 -78.96 36.82 -29.00
N TYR A 434 -78.92 36.01 -27.91
CA TYR A 434 -80.13 35.67 -27.14
C TYR A 434 -80.81 36.91 -26.55
N MET A 435 -80.03 37.89 -26.09
CA MET A 435 -80.55 39.15 -25.55
C MET A 435 -81.32 39.93 -26.62
N GLU A 436 -80.75 40.07 -27.83
CA GLU A 436 -81.40 40.74 -28.97
C GLU A 436 -82.71 40.03 -29.39
N ASP A 437 -82.69 38.70 -29.54
CA ASP A 437 -83.90 37.90 -29.82
C ASP A 437 -84.97 38.08 -28.71
N SER A 438 -84.55 38.12 -27.43
CA SER A 438 -85.48 38.29 -26.32
C SER A 438 -86.16 39.68 -26.32
N PHE A 439 -85.43 40.74 -26.65
CA PHE A 439 -85.99 42.09 -26.77
C PHE A 439 -86.99 42.19 -27.92
N TYR A 440 -86.71 41.57 -29.07
CA TYR A 440 -87.63 41.55 -30.21
C TYR A 440 -88.97 40.87 -29.88
N ASN A 441 -88.94 39.79 -29.08
CA ASN A 441 -90.17 39.14 -28.59
C ASN A 441 -90.93 40.02 -27.59
N LEU A 442 -90.22 40.77 -26.72
CA LEU A 442 -90.81 41.67 -25.73
C LEU A 442 -91.53 42.86 -26.38
N GLU A 443 -90.98 43.42 -27.47
CA GLU A 443 -91.61 44.48 -28.25
C GLU A 443 -92.97 44.05 -28.85
N GLN A 444 -93.06 42.83 -29.40
CA GLN A 444 -94.33 42.28 -29.91
C GLN A 444 -95.39 42.11 -28.79
N ILE A 445 -94.97 41.64 -27.62
CA ILE A 445 -95.83 41.49 -26.44
C ILE A 445 -96.38 42.85 -25.98
N GLN A 446 -95.53 43.88 -25.94
CA GLN A 446 -95.92 45.23 -25.54
C GLN A 446 -96.92 45.85 -26.51
N TYR A 447 -96.81 45.57 -27.81
CA TYR A 447 -97.78 46.02 -28.82
C TYR A 447 -99.17 45.42 -28.56
N ALA A 448 -99.25 44.09 -28.39
CA ALA A 448 -100.52 43.38 -28.18
C ALA A 448 -101.24 43.77 -26.87
N MET A 449 -100.49 44.03 -25.78
CA MET A 449 -101.10 44.42 -24.49
C MET A 449 -101.82 45.78 -24.55
N ASN A 450 -101.31 46.73 -25.35
CA ASN A 450 -101.94 48.05 -25.50
C ASN A 450 -103.30 47.98 -26.24
N GLU A 451 -103.53 46.96 -27.07
CA GLU A 451 -104.79 46.82 -27.81
C GLU A 451 -105.93 46.40 -26.88
N GLN A 452 -105.72 45.37 -26.05
CA GLN A 452 -106.71 44.83 -25.11
C GLN A 452 -107.22 45.84 -24.07
N ILE A 453 -106.35 46.74 -23.61
CA ILE A 453 -106.70 47.76 -22.59
C ILE A 453 -107.78 48.74 -23.11
N ASN A 454 -107.87 48.94 -24.42
CA ASN A 454 -108.85 49.87 -25.01
C ASN A 454 -110.29 49.29 -25.06
N GLU A 455 -110.49 47.98 -25.08
CA GLU A 455 -111.84 47.39 -25.13
C GLU A 455 -112.59 47.43 -23.79
N LEU A 456 -111.88 47.23 -22.68
CA LEU A 456 -112.48 46.96 -21.36
C LEU A 456 -113.22 48.16 -20.73
N CYS A 457 -112.99 49.38 -21.21
CA CYS A 457 -113.52 50.62 -20.62
C CYS A 457 -115.03 50.91 -20.87
N SER A 458 -115.87 49.89 -21.11
CA SER A 458 -117.11 50.08 -21.91
C SER A 458 -118.48 49.57 -21.36
N ARG A 459 -118.65 49.06 -20.12
CA ARG A 459 -119.94 48.39 -19.71
C ARG A 459 -120.29 48.25 -18.18
N ALA A 460 -121.38 48.85 -17.62
CA ALA A 460 -122.08 48.49 -16.33
C ALA A 460 -123.32 49.37 -15.91
N PRO A 461 -124.45 48.83 -15.33
CA PRO A 461 -125.28 49.47 -14.22
C PRO A 461 -126.11 48.51 -13.25
N VAL A 462 -127.05 49.01 -12.38
CA VAL A 462 -127.42 48.44 -11.01
C VAL A 462 -128.92 48.53 -10.45
N ALA A 463 -129.44 47.44 -9.82
CA ALA A 463 -130.29 47.13 -8.58
C ALA A 463 -131.67 47.76 -8.05
N VAL A 464 -132.19 47.15 -6.93
CA VAL A 464 -133.30 47.42 -5.91
C VAL A 464 -134.81 47.28 -6.29
N SER A 465 -135.88 47.11 -5.45
CA SER A 465 -136.26 47.09 -3.97
C SER A 465 -137.62 46.28 -3.76
N ASP A 466 -138.47 46.17 -2.69
CA ASP A 466 -138.69 46.70 -1.29
C ASP A 466 -139.72 45.80 -0.44
N ASP A 467 -140.22 46.17 0.77
CA ASP A 467 -141.09 45.37 1.73
C ASP A 467 -142.28 46.12 2.44
N SER A 468 -142.98 45.55 3.45
CA SER A 468 -144.30 46.02 3.99
C SER A 468 -144.65 45.69 5.48
N GLU A 469 -145.86 46.05 5.97
CA GLU A 469 -146.27 46.11 7.41
C GLU A 469 -147.77 45.77 7.67
N SER A 470 -148.30 45.36 8.85
CA SER A 470 -147.71 44.69 10.04
C SER A 470 -148.61 44.31 11.27
N ALA A 471 -149.88 44.73 11.40
CA ALA A 471 -150.64 44.75 12.70
C ALA A 471 -150.65 43.46 13.55
N ASP A 472 -150.54 42.28 12.92
CA ASP A 472 -150.14 40.98 13.49
C ASP A 472 -149.14 41.02 14.66
N LYS A 473 -148.23 42.00 14.68
CA LYS A 473 -147.13 42.12 15.65
C LYS A 473 -147.58 41.98 17.11
N ALA A 474 -148.78 42.44 17.49
CA ALA A 474 -149.23 42.43 18.89
C ALA A 474 -149.49 41.01 19.46
N GLU A 475 -150.31 40.20 18.79
CA GLU A 475 -150.54 38.79 19.20
C GLU A 475 -149.26 37.96 18.99
N LYS A 476 -148.46 38.31 17.98
CA LYS A 476 -147.10 37.77 17.81
C LYS A 476 -146.20 38.11 19.00
N TYR A 477 -146.32 39.24 19.69
CA TYR A 477 -145.51 39.53 20.89
C TYR A 477 -145.88 38.63 22.08
N GLU A 478 -147.14 38.40 22.38
CA GLU A 478 -147.51 37.47 23.47
C GLU A 478 -147.13 36.03 23.12
N THR A 479 -147.41 35.60 21.89
CA THR A 479 -147.04 34.28 21.37
C THR A 479 -145.52 34.08 21.36
N THR A 480 -144.73 35.11 21.01
CA THR A 480 -143.26 35.03 21.04
C THR A 480 -142.68 35.17 22.44
N ILE A 481 -143.30 35.88 23.40
CA ILE A 481 -142.82 35.88 24.79
C ILE A 481 -143.02 34.49 25.42
N MET A 482 -144.18 33.87 25.21
CA MET A 482 -144.45 32.51 25.70
C MET A 482 -143.60 31.46 24.95
N GLY A 483 -143.38 31.64 23.65
CA GLY A 483 -142.43 30.85 22.87
C GLY A 483 -140.97 31.04 23.31
N LEU A 484 -140.56 32.26 23.66
CA LEU A 484 -139.23 32.56 24.20
C LEU A 484 -139.00 31.91 25.56
N TRP A 485 -140.03 31.83 26.42
CA TRP A 485 -139.95 31.04 27.66
C TRP A 485 -139.73 29.55 27.38
N GLN A 486 -140.44 28.98 26.41
CA GLN A 486 -140.22 27.59 25.97
C GLN A 486 -138.84 27.38 25.35
N ILE A 487 -138.35 28.32 24.54
CA ILE A 487 -137.01 28.29 23.93
C ILE A 487 -135.91 28.44 25.00
N ILE A 488 -136.13 29.26 26.04
CA ILE A 488 -135.20 29.39 27.18
C ILE A 488 -135.14 28.07 27.96
N LEU A 489 -136.28 27.43 28.25
CA LEU A 489 -136.32 26.12 28.92
C LEU A 489 -135.69 25.01 28.07
N ALA A 490 -136.00 24.95 26.78
CA ALA A 490 -135.41 23.97 25.85
C ALA A 490 -133.90 24.20 25.65
N GLY A 491 -133.45 25.46 25.55
CA GLY A 491 -132.03 25.80 25.46
C GLY A 491 -131.26 25.54 26.77
N GLU A 492 -131.92 25.64 27.92
CA GLU A 492 -131.37 25.24 29.23
C GLU A 492 -131.30 23.72 29.38
N GLU A 493 -132.29 22.98 28.89
CA GLU A 493 -132.26 21.51 28.76
C GLU A 493 -131.10 21.07 27.85
N GLU A 494 -131.01 21.63 26.65
CA GLU A 494 -129.96 21.33 25.66
C GLU A 494 -128.56 21.77 26.16
N ALA A 495 -128.46 22.84 26.95
CA ALA A 495 -127.23 23.24 27.64
C ALA A 495 -126.86 22.27 28.78
N ARG A 496 -127.85 21.78 29.56
CA ARG A 496 -127.64 20.67 30.51
C ARG A 496 -127.21 19.40 29.79
N GLU A 497 -127.72 19.12 28.60
CA GLU A 497 -127.32 17.96 27.79
C GLU A 497 -125.89 18.09 27.29
N ARG A 498 -125.51 19.21 26.65
CA ARG A 498 -124.11 19.44 26.29
C ARG A 498 -123.16 19.45 27.49
N LYS A 499 -123.60 19.89 28.68
CA LYS A 499 -122.78 19.82 29.92
C LYS A 499 -122.69 18.39 30.48
N ARG A 500 -123.72 17.54 30.29
CA ARG A 500 -123.68 16.11 30.62
C ARG A 500 -122.84 15.32 29.61
N GLU A 501 -122.94 15.64 28.33
CA GLU A 501 -122.19 15.04 27.22
C GLU A 501 -120.71 15.39 27.28
N ARG A 502 -120.35 16.66 27.56
CA ARG A 502 -118.96 17.03 27.85
C ARG A 502 -118.41 16.32 29.10
N ARG A 503 -119.21 16.17 30.17
CA ARG A 503 -118.80 15.38 31.34
C ARG A 503 -118.59 13.90 30.97
N ARG A 504 -119.43 13.34 30.09
CA ARG A 504 -119.30 11.96 29.59
C ARG A 504 -118.02 11.76 28.76
N LEU A 505 -117.73 12.68 27.83
CA LEU A 505 -116.51 12.63 27.01
C LEU A 505 -115.24 12.83 27.84
N LEU A 506 -115.25 13.71 28.85
CA LEU A 506 -114.13 13.81 29.81
C LEU A 506 -113.98 12.54 30.65
N SER A 507 -115.06 11.83 30.98
CA SER A 507 -114.97 10.55 31.71
C SER A 507 -114.50 9.35 30.87
N GLU A 508 -114.21 9.54 29.59
CA GLU A 508 -113.54 8.55 28.73
C GLU A 508 -112.01 8.82 28.59
N ASP A 509 -111.50 9.91 29.18
CA ASP A 509 -110.08 10.30 29.14
C ASP A 509 -109.46 10.20 30.55
N PRO A 510 -108.52 9.25 30.81
CA PRO A 510 -108.15 8.86 32.17
C PRO A 510 -107.30 9.89 32.94
N ASP A 511 -106.70 10.87 32.26
CA ASP A 511 -105.84 11.90 32.87
C ASP A 511 -106.60 13.24 33.09
N ALA A 512 -107.93 13.28 32.87
CA ALA A 512 -108.76 14.48 32.92
C ALA A 512 -109.17 14.93 34.35
N ASP A 513 -108.18 15.10 35.23
CA ASP A 513 -108.39 15.55 36.60
C ASP A 513 -108.74 17.05 36.72
N GLU A 514 -109.40 17.39 37.84
CA GLU A 514 -109.81 18.73 38.32
C GLU A 514 -111.09 19.42 37.77
N GLN A 515 -111.77 20.11 38.71
CA GLN A 515 -112.69 21.25 38.51
C GLN A 515 -114.07 20.98 37.87
N LEU A 516 -114.76 19.90 38.29
CA LEU A 516 -116.23 19.94 38.37
C LEU A 516 -116.65 20.94 39.48
N SER A 517 -117.10 22.14 39.08
CA SER A 517 -117.93 22.97 39.96
C SER A 517 -119.22 22.21 40.29
N PRO A 518 -119.63 22.11 41.58
CA PRO A 518 -121.00 21.75 41.94
C PRO A 518 -122.00 22.60 41.14
N ASP A 519 -123.10 21.97 40.74
CA ASP A 519 -124.20 22.64 40.05
C ASP A 519 -125.08 23.37 41.09
N GLU A 520 -125.51 24.60 40.79
CA GLU A 520 -126.67 25.19 41.50
C GLU A 520 -127.93 24.55 40.92
N ASP A 521 -128.56 23.65 41.67
CA ASP A 521 -129.81 22.98 41.29
C ASP A 521 -130.99 23.97 41.26
N TYR A 522 -131.14 24.69 40.15
CA TYR A 522 -132.26 25.59 39.93
C TYR A 522 -133.55 24.80 39.68
N ASN A 523 -134.66 25.22 40.28
CA ASN A 523 -135.89 24.43 40.37
C ASN A 523 -136.52 24.16 39.00
N ALA A 524 -136.64 22.88 38.62
CA ALA A 524 -137.12 22.46 37.30
C ALA A 524 -138.62 22.70 37.02
N ASN A 525 -139.40 23.11 38.03
CA ASN A 525 -140.87 23.20 37.98
C ASN A 525 -141.41 24.65 38.05
N GLU A 526 -140.76 25.62 37.42
CA GLU A 526 -141.30 26.99 37.30
C GLU A 526 -142.41 27.06 36.22
N THR A 527 -143.68 27.07 36.64
CA THR A 527 -144.79 27.46 35.76
C THR A 527 -144.64 28.91 35.28
N TYR A 528 -144.96 29.16 34.01
CA TYR A 528 -144.84 30.47 33.37
C TYR A 528 -145.50 31.60 34.18
N SER A 529 -144.72 32.64 34.48
CA SER A 529 -145.23 33.91 34.98
C SER A 529 -144.31 35.05 34.53
N LEU A 530 -144.88 36.24 34.32
CA LEU A 530 -144.12 37.41 33.88
C LEU A 530 -142.94 37.76 34.82
N PRO A 531 -143.06 37.64 36.17
CA PRO A 531 -141.93 37.81 37.07
C PRO A 531 -140.83 36.75 36.88
N ALA A 532 -141.19 35.46 36.75
CA ALA A 532 -140.21 34.40 36.56
C ALA A 532 -139.44 34.56 35.24
N PHE A 533 -140.13 34.91 34.15
CA PHE A 533 -139.51 35.27 32.87
C PHE A 533 -138.51 36.43 33.04
N SER A 534 -138.90 37.51 33.74
CA SER A 534 -138.01 38.65 33.99
C SER A 534 -136.77 38.26 34.82
N SER A 535 -136.95 37.51 35.90
CA SER A 535 -135.86 37.02 36.75
C SER A 535 -134.89 36.12 35.98
N LYS A 536 -135.40 35.21 35.14
CA LYS A 536 -134.58 34.29 34.34
C LYS A 536 -133.80 35.02 33.25
N VAL A 537 -134.40 36.01 32.58
CA VAL A 537 -133.70 36.91 31.65
C VAL A 537 -132.61 37.73 32.35
N GLN A 538 -132.87 38.24 33.56
CA GLN A 538 -131.85 38.95 34.35
C GLN A 538 -130.69 38.03 34.77
N TRP A 539 -130.96 36.78 35.13
CA TRP A 539 -129.93 35.78 35.45
C TRP A 539 -129.09 35.44 34.21
N LEU A 540 -129.73 35.14 33.07
CA LEU A 540 -129.04 34.89 31.79
C LEU A 540 -128.17 36.08 31.38
N PHE A 541 -128.63 37.32 31.55
CA PHE A 541 -127.85 38.51 31.25
C PHE A 541 -126.62 38.67 32.18
N ARG A 542 -126.75 38.37 33.48
CA ARG A 542 -125.60 38.35 34.41
C ARG A 542 -124.59 37.27 34.03
N GLN A 543 -125.06 36.06 33.70
CA GLN A 543 -124.21 34.94 33.31
C GLN A 543 -123.49 35.20 31.98
N ALA A 544 -124.18 35.77 30.98
CA ALA A 544 -123.59 36.15 29.70
C ALA A 544 -122.49 37.21 29.85
N ASN A 545 -122.69 38.22 30.72
CA ASN A 545 -121.65 39.20 31.03
C ASN A 545 -120.46 38.55 31.76
N SER A 546 -120.69 37.68 32.76
CA SER A 546 -119.60 36.95 33.44
C SER A 546 -118.79 36.06 32.48
N LEU A 547 -119.44 35.42 31.51
CA LEU A 547 -118.77 34.63 30.47
C LEU A 547 -117.97 35.52 29.50
N LYS A 548 -118.49 36.69 29.13
CA LYS A 548 -117.78 37.68 28.30
C LYS A 548 -116.53 38.23 29.01
N ASP A 549 -116.62 38.49 30.31
CA ASP A 549 -115.47 38.93 31.11
C ASP A 549 -114.41 37.82 31.20
N LYS A 550 -114.82 36.57 31.48
CA LYS A 550 -113.94 35.39 31.46
C LYS A 550 -113.29 35.17 30.09
N GLN A 551 -114.04 35.33 29.00
CA GLN A 551 -113.51 35.29 27.63
C GLN A 551 -112.44 36.37 27.40
N SER A 552 -112.64 37.59 27.91
CA SER A 552 -111.66 38.68 27.78
C SER A 552 -110.36 38.39 28.56
N VAL A 553 -110.45 37.73 29.72
CA VAL A 553 -109.29 37.30 30.51
C VAL A 553 -108.55 36.15 29.82
N LEU A 554 -109.27 35.14 29.33
CA LEU A 554 -108.67 34.02 28.57
C LEU A 554 -108.00 34.52 27.28
N MET A 555 -108.61 35.43 26.53
CA MET A 555 -107.98 36.05 25.36
C MET A 555 -106.72 36.84 25.72
N ARG A 556 -106.68 37.50 26.89
CA ARG A 556 -105.48 38.16 27.41
C ARG A 556 -104.39 37.14 27.78
N GLN A 557 -104.74 36.06 28.47
CA GLN A 557 -103.78 35.00 28.83
C GLN A 557 -103.22 34.29 27.59
N ILE A 558 -104.06 33.92 26.62
CA ILE A 558 -103.63 33.31 25.35
C ILE A 558 -102.71 34.27 24.59
N LYS A 559 -103.01 35.59 24.57
CA LYS A 559 -102.12 36.59 23.96
C LYS A 559 -100.79 36.69 24.71
N GLN A 560 -100.81 36.78 26.04
CA GLN A 560 -99.59 36.83 26.87
C GLN A 560 -98.72 35.58 26.71
N GLN A 561 -99.32 34.39 26.64
CA GLN A 561 -98.59 33.14 26.47
C GLN A 561 -98.03 33.01 25.05
N ARG A 562 -98.73 33.48 24.01
CA ARG A 562 -98.18 33.63 22.65
C ARG A 562 -97.03 34.64 22.60
N GLU A 563 -97.16 35.77 23.30
CA GLU A 563 -96.08 36.78 23.40
C GLU A 563 -94.86 36.26 24.18
N LEU A 564 -95.05 35.43 25.21
CA LEU A 564 -93.96 34.80 25.97
C LEU A 564 -93.27 33.70 25.14
N ASN A 565 -94.03 32.83 24.48
CA ASN A 565 -93.48 31.80 23.61
C ASN A 565 -92.73 32.45 22.43
N SER A 566 -93.33 33.44 21.75
CA SER A 566 -92.68 34.19 20.67
C SER A 566 -91.38 34.88 21.10
N LYS A 567 -91.29 35.38 22.34
CA LYS A 567 -90.03 35.90 22.90
C LYS A 567 -89.01 34.79 23.18
N SER A 568 -89.45 33.64 23.71
CA SER A 568 -88.57 32.49 23.94
C SER A 568 -88.02 31.91 22.64
N ASP A 569 -88.86 31.83 21.60
CA ASP A 569 -88.47 31.30 20.30
C ASP A 569 -87.59 32.29 19.54
N ALA A 570 -87.88 33.61 19.58
CA ALA A 570 -86.97 34.63 19.07
C ALA A 570 -85.61 34.65 19.79
N GLN A 571 -85.56 34.32 21.09
CA GLN A 571 -84.30 34.16 21.81
C GLN A 571 -83.54 32.90 21.35
N LYS A 572 -84.22 31.75 21.19
CA LYS A 572 -83.61 30.53 20.64
C LYS A 572 -83.05 30.75 19.24
N GLU A 573 -83.77 31.48 18.39
CA GLU A 573 -83.33 31.80 17.04
C GLU A 573 -82.08 32.68 17.06
N ALA A 574 -82.06 33.75 17.88
CA ALA A 574 -80.88 34.59 18.04
C ALA A 574 -79.65 33.83 18.61
N ASP A 575 -79.87 32.87 19.51
CA ASP A 575 -78.80 32.00 20.02
C ASP A 575 -78.38 30.91 19.00
N PHE A 576 -79.26 30.49 18.10
CA PHE A 576 -78.95 29.62 16.96
C PHE A 576 -78.17 30.37 15.87
N GLU A 577 -78.54 31.61 15.55
CA GLU A 577 -77.78 32.50 14.66
C GLU A 577 -76.36 32.76 15.20
N ARG A 578 -76.21 33.00 16.50
CA ARG A 578 -74.91 33.11 17.18
C ARG A 578 -74.09 31.83 17.07
N LEU A 579 -74.70 30.67 17.30
CA LEU A 579 -73.99 29.39 17.20
C LEU A 579 -73.60 29.07 15.75
N ASN A 580 -74.48 29.36 14.78
CA ASN A 580 -74.21 29.18 13.36
C ASN A 580 -73.09 30.12 12.87
N THR A 581 -73.09 31.40 13.29
CA THR A 581 -72.01 32.34 12.95
C THR A 581 -70.68 31.94 13.59
N GLN A 582 -70.66 31.41 14.82
CA GLN A 582 -69.46 30.81 15.42
C GLN A 582 -68.98 29.55 14.67
N VAL A 583 -69.89 28.69 14.23
CA VAL A 583 -69.54 27.50 13.42
C VAL A 583 -68.99 27.91 12.04
N LEU A 584 -69.51 28.99 11.44
CA LEU A 584 -68.99 29.53 10.18
C LEU A 584 -67.61 30.19 10.37
N SER A 585 -67.38 30.96 11.44
CA SER A 585 -66.07 31.56 11.72
C SER A 585 -65.02 30.47 11.99
N ALA A 586 -65.34 29.50 12.86
CA ALA A 586 -64.45 28.37 13.15
C ALA A 586 -64.15 27.51 11.91
N ARG A 587 -65.11 27.37 10.96
CA ARG A 587 -64.86 26.72 9.66
C ARG A 587 -63.94 27.56 8.76
N SER A 588 -64.06 28.88 8.75
CA SER A 588 -63.14 29.75 7.99
C SER A 588 -61.73 29.78 8.58
N GLU A 589 -61.62 29.84 9.91
CA GLU A 589 -60.35 29.74 10.64
C GLU A 589 -59.68 28.39 10.37
N LYS A 590 -60.42 27.27 10.50
CA LYS A 590 -59.92 25.94 10.16
C LYS A 590 -59.41 25.90 8.70
N LYS A 591 -60.15 26.45 7.74
CA LYS A 591 -59.71 26.49 6.34
C LYS A 591 -58.43 27.33 6.14
N SER A 592 -58.25 28.43 6.88
CA SER A 592 -57.00 29.19 6.87
C SER A 592 -55.84 28.35 7.42
N MET A 593 -56.03 27.72 8.58
CA MET A 593 -55.03 26.85 9.21
C MET A 593 -54.67 25.64 8.34
N GLU A 594 -55.63 25.05 7.62
CA GLU A 594 -55.39 23.98 6.65
C GLU A 594 -54.53 24.47 5.47
N GLY A 595 -54.82 25.66 4.92
CA GLY A 595 -53.99 26.26 3.87
C GLY A 595 -52.61 26.76 4.36
N GLU A 596 -52.46 27.10 5.65
CA GLU A 596 -51.17 27.41 6.26
C GLU A 596 -50.33 26.15 6.50
N LEU A 597 -50.97 25.05 6.91
CA LEU A 597 -50.34 23.73 7.03
C LEU A 597 -49.89 23.21 5.66
N GLU A 598 -50.72 23.35 4.63
CA GLU A 598 -50.41 22.97 3.25
C GLU A 598 -49.17 23.72 2.74
N ARG A 599 -49.12 25.06 2.89
CA ARG A 599 -47.92 25.87 2.57
C ARG A 599 -46.69 25.46 3.39
N ALA A 600 -46.85 25.10 4.66
CA ALA A 600 -45.74 24.63 5.50
C ALA A 600 -45.22 23.25 5.04
N MET A 601 -46.10 22.38 4.56
CA MET A 601 -45.73 21.08 3.97
C MET A 601 -45.02 21.26 2.62
N GLU A 602 -45.50 22.15 1.74
CA GLU A 602 -44.82 22.51 0.49
C GLU A 602 -43.41 23.07 0.74
N GLN A 603 -43.25 23.97 1.72
CA GLN A 603 -41.95 24.51 2.11
C GLN A 603 -41.01 23.43 2.66
N LEU A 604 -41.52 22.49 3.47
CA LEU A 604 -40.72 21.38 3.98
C LEU A 604 -40.26 20.45 2.84
N GLN A 605 -41.16 20.12 1.90
CA GLN A 605 -40.81 19.33 0.72
C GLN A 605 -39.74 20.03 -0.14
N GLN A 606 -39.86 21.34 -0.37
CA GLN A 606 -38.84 22.11 -1.10
C GLN A 606 -37.49 22.10 -0.38
N PHE A 607 -37.47 22.18 0.95
CA PHE A 607 -36.24 22.05 1.74
C PHE A 607 -35.63 20.64 1.65
N ASP A 608 -36.42 19.58 1.71
CA ASP A 608 -35.92 18.21 1.56
C ASP A 608 -35.44 17.94 0.12
N GLU A 609 -36.11 18.46 -0.91
CA GLU A 609 -35.64 18.36 -2.30
C GLU A 609 -34.34 19.13 -2.54
N GLN A 610 -34.21 20.36 -2.04
CA GLN A 610 -32.95 21.14 -2.08
C GLN A 610 -31.83 20.44 -1.31
N LYS A 611 -32.16 19.82 -0.17
CA LYS A 611 -31.20 19.03 0.62
C LYS A 611 -30.74 17.78 -0.14
N ILE A 612 -31.66 17.04 -0.76
CA ILE A 612 -31.31 15.88 -1.60
C ILE A 612 -30.42 16.30 -2.77
N GLN A 613 -30.72 17.43 -3.43
CA GLN A 613 -29.88 17.99 -4.50
C GLN A 613 -28.48 18.34 -4.00
N THR A 614 -28.36 19.09 -2.89
CA THR A 614 -27.06 19.49 -2.33
C THR A 614 -26.26 18.30 -1.77
N ASP A 615 -26.88 17.36 -1.05
CA ASP A 615 -26.25 16.11 -0.62
C ASP A 615 -25.77 15.29 -1.84
N SER A 616 -26.52 15.27 -2.96
CA SER A 616 -26.11 14.58 -4.19
C SER A 616 -24.95 15.27 -4.91
N GLN A 617 -24.90 16.61 -4.90
CA GLN A 617 -23.78 17.37 -5.44
C GLN A 617 -22.51 17.16 -4.62
N ILE A 618 -22.60 17.20 -3.28
CA ILE A 618 -21.47 16.92 -2.38
C ILE A 618 -20.97 15.48 -2.57
N LEU A 619 -21.88 14.51 -2.75
CA LEU A 619 -21.53 13.13 -3.06
C LEU A 619 -20.79 13.02 -4.42
N ARG A 620 -21.20 13.81 -5.43
CA ARG A 620 -20.53 13.85 -6.73
C ARG A 620 -19.15 14.51 -6.67
N GLU A 621 -19.04 15.68 -6.04
CA GLU A 621 -17.76 16.38 -5.86
C GLU A 621 -16.75 15.53 -5.06
N THR A 622 -17.22 14.78 -4.06
CA THR A 622 -16.36 13.84 -3.31
C THR A 622 -16.00 12.60 -4.12
N GLN A 623 -16.88 12.09 -4.99
CA GLN A 623 -16.53 11.02 -5.94
C GLN A 623 -15.48 11.49 -6.96
N GLU A 624 -15.68 12.66 -7.59
CA GLU A 624 -14.73 13.22 -8.57
C GLU A 624 -13.37 13.54 -7.92
N ARG A 625 -13.37 14.04 -6.66
CA ARG A 625 -12.15 14.19 -5.86
C ARG A 625 -11.46 12.86 -5.56
N ASN A 626 -12.21 11.82 -5.20
CA ASN A 626 -11.65 10.50 -4.89
C ASN A 626 -11.06 9.83 -6.14
N ALA A 627 -11.74 9.88 -7.28
CA ALA A 627 -11.20 9.42 -8.56
C ALA A 627 -9.90 10.17 -8.93
N GLY A 628 -9.82 11.47 -8.67
CA GLY A 628 -8.59 12.26 -8.84
C GLY A 628 -7.45 11.84 -7.91
N LEU A 629 -7.75 11.44 -6.67
CA LEU A 629 -6.76 10.90 -5.71
C LEU A 629 -6.33 9.47 -6.07
N GLU A 630 -7.24 8.64 -6.56
CA GLU A 630 -6.95 7.28 -7.05
C GLU A 630 -6.05 7.32 -8.29
N ALA A 631 -6.31 8.23 -9.24
CA ALA A 631 -5.43 8.46 -10.40
C ALA A 631 -4.02 8.92 -9.97
N GLN A 632 -3.91 9.80 -8.97
CA GLN A 632 -2.61 10.19 -8.39
C GLN A 632 -1.91 9.00 -7.70
N LEU A 633 -2.65 8.16 -6.97
CA LEU A 633 -2.11 6.99 -6.29
C LEU A 633 -1.62 5.93 -7.29
N ILE A 634 -2.33 5.73 -8.40
CA ILE A 634 -1.88 4.88 -9.52
C ILE A 634 -0.58 5.43 -10.10
N ASN A 635 -0.50 6.72 -10.43
CA ASN A 635 0.71 7.29 -11.02
C ASN A 635 1.92 7.29 -10.06
N VAL A 636 1.68 7.48 -8.76
CA VAL A 636 2.72 7.30 -7.74
C VAL A 636 3.17 5.83 -7.67
N GLN A 637 2.25 4.87 -7.76
CA GLN A 637 2.60 3.44 -7.76
C GLN A 637 3.38 3.04 -9.02
N GLU A 638 2.99 3.49 -10.21
CA GLU A 638 3.75 3.30 -11.46
C GLU A 638 5.19 3.83 -11.33
N ARG A 639 5.34 5.03 -10.74
CA ARG A 639 6.64 5.64 -10.50
C ARG A 639 7.48 4.91 -9.44
N VAL A 640 6.85 4.30 -8.44
CA VAL A 640 7.53 3.41 -7.48
C VAL A 640 8.02 2.15 -8.19
N MET A 641 7.17 1.48 -8.98
CA MET A 641 7.58 0.30 -9.78
C MET A 641 8.75 0.62 -10.72
N ALA A 642 8.75 1.80 -11.35
CA ALA A 642 9.86 2.26 -12.19
C ALA A 642 11.17 2.41 -11.38
N PHE A 643 11.12 3.09 -10.23
CA PHE A 643 12.29 3.23 -9.35
C PHE A 643 12.77 1.90 -8.76
N GLU A 644 11.88 0.93 -8.51
CA GLU A 644 12.26 -0.42 -8.07
C GLU A 644 12.99 -1.19 -9.19
N SER A 645 12.58 -1.03 -10.45
CA SER A 645 13.31 -1.56 -11.61
C SER A 645 14.68 -0.87 -11.76
N GLU A 646 14.75 0.46 -11.72
CA GLU A 646 16.01 1.20 -11.78
C GLU A 646 16.98 0.79 -10.65
N LEU A 647 16.46 0.55 -9.44
CA LEU A 647 17.23 0.07 -8.29
C LEU A 647 17.72 -1.37 -8.48
N LYS A 648 16.94 -2.24 -9.12
CA LYS A 648 17.34 -3.61 -9.48
C LYS A 648 18.47 -3.58 -10.52
N ASP A 649 18.34 -2.76 -11.55
CA ASP A 649 19.35 -2.60 -12.61
C ASP A 649 20.62 -1.89 -12.09
N ALA A 650 20.49 -0.99 -11.11
CA ALA A 650 21.62 -0.40 -10.40
C ALA A 650 22.37 -1.43 -9.55
N LYS A 651 21.65 -2.30 -8.82
CA LYS A 651 22.24 -3.41 -8.05
C LYS A 651 22.96 -4.42 -8.96
N GLN A 652 22.35 -4.79 -10.10
CA GLN A 652 23.01 -5.67 -11.07
C GLN A 652 24.30 -5.07 -11.64
N ARG A 653 24.30 -3.77 -11.98
CA ARG A 653 25.52 -3.06 -12.40
C ARG A 653 26.56 -2.99 -11.29
N ALA A 654 26.16 -2.77 -10.03
CA ALA A 654 27.09 -2.78 -8.90
C ALA A 654 27.78 -4.14 -8.73
N ILE A 655 27.04 -5.25 -8.82
CA ILE A 655 27.58 -6.61 -8.77
C ILE A 655 28.54 -6.87 -9.96
N ALA A 656 28.20 -6.39 -11.16
CA ALA A 656 29.07 -6.50 -12.32
C ALA A 656 30.40 -5.74 -12.14
N TYR A 657 30.37 -4.53 -11.56
CA TYR A 657 31.58 -3.78 -11.23
C TYR A 657 32.37 -4.40 -10.07
N GLU A 658 31.72 -5.01 -9.08
CA GLU A 658 32.37 -5.73 -7.98
C GLU A 658 33.15 -6.95 -8.50
N ASN A 659 32.57 -7.68 -9.45
CA ASN A 659 33.25 -8.81 -10.10
C ASN A 659 34.42 -8.33 -10.98
N GLN A 660 34.24 -7.29 -11.78
CA GLN A 660 35.35 -6.68 -12.54
C GLN A 660 36.49 -6.19 -11.63
N LEU A 661 36.18 -5.68 -10.42
CA LEU A 661 37.18 -5.28 -9.45
C LEU A 661 37.96 -6.49 -8.89
N LYS A 662 37.28 -7.62 -8.65
CA LYS A 662 37.93 -8.89 -8.25
C LYS A 662 38.83 -9.43 -9.36
N ASP A 663 38.38 -9.44 -10.61
CA ASP A 663 39.17 -9.88 -11.76
C ASP A 663 40.46 -9.04 -11.90
N VAL A 664 40.35 -7.71 -11.74
CA VAL A 664 41.50 -6.78 -11.77
C VAL A 664 42.41 -6.98 -10.56
N GLN A 665 41.85 -7.25 -9.37
CA GLN A 665 42.63 -7.55 -8.16
C GLN A 665 43.41 -8.87 -8.30
N GLU A 666 42.81 -9.91 -8.85
CA GLU A 666 43.49 -11.19 -9.12
C GLU A 666 44.60 -11.00 -10.16
N GLN A 667 44.35 -10.24 -11.23
CA GLN A 667 45.39 -9.88 -12.20
C GLN A 667 46.54 -9.11 -11.54
N ALA A 668 46.25 -8.15 -10.66
CA ALA A 668 47.27 -7.40 -9.93
C ALA A 668 48.13 -8.31 -9.02
N VAL A 669 47.53 -9.24 -8.29
CA VAL A 669 48.26 -10.25 -7.49
C VAL A 669 49.10 -11.18 -8.38
N ASN A 670 48.55 -11.62 -9.52
CA ASN A 670 49.28 -12.43 -10.50
C ASN A 670 50.48 -11.68 -11.12
N PHE A 671 50.37 -10.37 -11.37
CA PHE A 671 51.50 -9.54 -11.78
C PHE A 671 52.51 -9.30 -10.64
N GLN A 672 52.05 -9.14 -9.40
CA GLN A 672 52.92 -9.01 -8.23
C GLN A 672 53.75 -10.28 -7.98
N SER A 673 53.16 -11.47 -8.12
CA SER A 673 53.89 -12.74 -8.03
C SER A 673 54.95 -12.85 -9.14
N LYS A 674 54.60 -12.51 -10.39
CA LYS A 674 55.55 -12.50 -11.52
C LYS A 674 56.70 -11.50 -11.31
N MET A 675 56.42 -10.33 -10.73
CA MET A 675 57.46 -9.38 -10.30
C MET A 675 58.37 -9.98 -9.23
N GLN A 676 57.83 -10.56 -8.16
CA GLN A 676 58.65 -11.17 -7.11
C GLN A 676 59.49 -12.36 -7.61
N GLU A 677 58.99 -13.16 -8.57
CA GLU A 677 59.81 -14.18 -9.22
C GLU A 677 60.91 -13.58 -10.11
N ALA A 678 60.62 -12.49 -10.83
CA ALA A 678 61.61 -11.79 -11.65
C ALA A 678 62.69 -11.14 -10.78
N GLU A 679 62.33 -10.55 -9.64
CA GLU A 679 63.25 -10.02 -8.62
C GLU A 679 64.12 -11.14 -8.03
N LYS A 680 63.55 -12.30 -7.70
CA LYS A 680 64.32 -13.48 -7.23
C LYS A 680 65.30 -13.98 -8.30
N ARG A 681 64.88 -14.06 -9.57
CA ARG A 681 65.76 -14.44 -10.70
C ARG A 681 66.86 -13.40 -10.94
N ALA A 682 66.54 -12.11 -10.81
CA ALA A 682 67.54 -11.04 -10.88
C ALA A 682 68.56 -11.13 -9.74
N ALA A 683 68.11 -11.41 -8.52
CA ALA A 683 68.98 -11.61 -7.36
C ALA A 683 69.93 -12.81 -7.54
N THR A 684 69.45 -13.94 -8.07
CA THR A 684 70.32 -15.09 -8.38
C THR A 684 71.31 -14.76 -9.50
N TYR A 685 70.92 -14.02 -10.54
CA TYR A 685 71.86 -13.57 -11.58
C TYR A 685 72.89 -12.54 -11.06
N GLU A 686 72.51 -11.69 -10.11
CA GLU A 686 73.46 -10.81 -9.41
C GLU A 686 74.46 -11.58 -8.53
N GLU A 687 74.00 -12.64 -7.88
CA GLU A 687 74.85 -13.54 -7.08
C GLU A 687 75.83 -14.28 -8.01
N GLU A 688 75.33 -14.94 -9.07
CA GLU A 688 76.17 -15.56 -10.11
C GLU A 688 77.17 -14.58 -10.73
N LEU A 689 76.78 -13.32 -10.98
CA LEU A 689 77.68 -12.30 -11.52
C LEU A 689 78.81 -11.94 -10.54
N LYS A 690 78.50 -11.81 -9.23
CA LYS A 690 79.52 -11.59 -8.18
C LYS A 690 80.45 -12.79 -8.08
N ASP A 691 79.89 -13.99 -8.09
CA ASP A 691 80.59 -15.27 -8.07
C ASP A 691 81.56 -15.41 -9.28
N HIS A 692 81.13 -15.00 -10.48
CA HIS A 692 81.98 -14.91 -11.67
C HIS A 692 83.02 -13.78 -11.60
N GLN A 693 82.70 -12.64 -10.99
CA GLN A 693 83.63 -11.53 -10.80
C GLN A 693 84.73 -11.88 -9.78
N GLU A 694 84.39 -12.58 -8.69
CA GLU A 694 85.34 -13.09 -7.71
C GLU A 694 86.24 -14.18 -8.30
N ARG A 695 85.67 -15.15 -9.03
CA ARG A 695 86.44 -16.13 -9.82
C ARG A 695 87.42 -15.42 -10.76
N THR A 696 86.96 -14.44 -11.52
CA THR A 696 87.81 -13.64 -12.43
C THR A 696 88.91 -12.88 -11.67
N SER A 697 88.61 -12.35 -10.47
CA SER A 697 89.59 -11.72 -9.59
C SER A 697 90.67 -12.73 -9.14
N THR A 698 90.28 -13.92 -8.68
CA THR A 698 91.24 -14.98 -8.28
C THR A 698 92.09 -15.47 -9.46
N TYR A 699 91.52 -15.61 -10.66
CA TYR A 699 92.30 -15.92 -11.87
C TYR A 699 93.28 -14.79 -12.23
N ASN A 700 92.89 -13.52 -12.13
CA ASN A 700 93.78 -12.39 -12.35
C ASN A 700 94.93 -12.33 -11.34
N ILE A 701 94.67 -12.65 -10.07
CA ILE A 701 95.71 -12.76 -9.03
C ILE A 701 96.66 -13.93 -9.36
N SER A 702 96.12 -15.12 -9.66
CA SER A 702 96.92 -16.28 -10.04
C SER A 702 97.71 -16.08 -11.35
N SER A 703 97.22 -15.25 -12.28
CA SER A 703 97.94 -14.86 -13.50
C SER A 703 99.11 -13.94 -13.13
N ARG A 704 98.89 -12.90 -12.33
CA ARG A 704 99.96 -12.01 -11.86
C ARG A 704 101.04 -12.75 -11.07
N GLU A 705 100.67 -13.65 -10.17
CA GLU A 705 101.67 -14.48 -9.49
C GLU A 705 102.42 -15.41 -10.46
N ALA A 706 101.77 -15.91 -11.52
CA ALA A 706 102.44 -16.68 -12.56
C ALA A 706 103.39 -15.80 -13.39
N GLU A 707 102.97 -14.59 -13.76
CA GLU A 707 103.76 -13.58 -14.45
C GLU A 707 105.00 -13.18 -13.62
N GLU A 708 104.83 -12.90 -12.32
CA GLU A 708 105.92 -12.64 -11.36
C GLU A 708 106.87 -13.84 -11.23
N ARG A 709 106.33 -15.07 -11.13
CA ARG A 709 107.15 -16.29 -11.12
C ARG A 709 107.93 -16.45 -12.44
N THR A 710 107.32 -16.18 -13.59
CA THR A 710 108.04 -16.21 -14.89
C THR A 710 109.07 -15.10 -15.02
N ALA A 711 108.81 -13.89 -14.52
CA ALA A 711 109.78 -12.81 -14.48
C ALA A 711 110.98 -13.15 -13.56
N GLY A 712 110.72 -13.83 -12.44
CA GLY A 712 111.75 -14.41 -11.57
C GLY A 712 112.62 -15.45 -12.28
N TYR A 713 112.00 -16.39 -13.01
CA TYR A 713 112.76 -17.37 -13.82
C TYR A 713 113.51 -16.70 -14.98
N GLU A 714 112.93 -15.70 -15.65
CA GLU A 714 113.60 -14.89 -16.67
C GLU A 714 114.82 -14.15 -16.12
N ALA A 715 114.74 -13.61 -14.89
CA ALA A 715 115.87 -12.96 -14.23
C ALA A 715 116.98 -13.96 -13.89
N GLN A 716 116.63 -15.16 -13.40
CA GLN A 716 117.58 -16.26 -13.18
C GLN A 716 118.23 -16.72 -14.49
N VAL A 717 117.47 -16.81 -15.58
CA VAL A 717 117.99 -17.16 -16.91
C VAL A 717 118.92 -16.07 -17.45
N ARG A 718 118.60 -14.78 -17.27
CA ARG A 718 119.50 -13.67 -17.65
C ARG A 718 120.81 -13.69 -16.86
N ASP A 719 120.77 -13.87 -15.55
CA ASP A 719 121.97 -14.00 -14.72
C ASP A 719 122.80 -15.25 -15.09
N ALA A 720 122.15 -16.38 -15.35
CA ALA A 720 122.82 -17.58 -15.87
C ALA A 720 123.46 -17.36 -17.25
N GLN A 721 122.80 -16.63 -18.16
CA GLN A 721 123.35 -16.24 -19.47
C GLN A 721 124.52 -15.27 -19.32
N GLU A 722 124.44 -14.29 -18.40
CA GLU A 722 125.56 -13.40 -18.10
C GLU A 722 126.76 -14.15 -17.51
N ARG A 723 126.53 -15.13 -16.63
CA ARG A 723 127.58 -16.00 -16.09
C ARG A 723 128.20 -16.87 -17.17
N ALA A 724 127.38 -17.45 -18.07
CA ALA A 724 127.88 -18.18 -19.23
C ALA A 724 128.74 -17.28 -20.14
N LEU A 725 128.29 -16.05 -20.45
CA LEU A 725 129.05 -15.08 -21.23
C LEU A 725 130.33 -14.57 -20.54
N LYS A 726 130.39 -14.56 -19.19
CA LYS A 726 131.61 -14.29 -18.42
C LYS A 726 132.59 -15.45 -18.55
N LEU A 727 132.12 -16.68 -18.31
CA LEU A 727 132.92 -17.91 -18.48
C LEU A 727 133.41 -18.10 -19.93
N GLU A 728 132.60 -17.80 -20.95
CA GLU A 728 133.02 -17.83 -22.35
C GLU A 728 134.14 -16.83 -22.68
N ARG A 729 134.16 -15.66 -22.02
CA ARG A 729 135.25 -14.69 -22.15
C ARG A 729 136.51 -15.19 -21.46
N GLU A 730 136.39 -15.63 -20.21
CA GLU A 730 137.51 -16.20 -19.45
C GLU A 730 138.15 -17.40 -20.18
N LEU A 731 137.34 -18.24 -20.85
CA LEU A 731 137.81 -19.37 -21.65
C LEU A 731 138.49 -18.90 -22.96
N ARG A 732 137.98 -17.85 -23.63
CA ARG A 732 138.67 -17.23 -24.78
C ARG A 732 139.98 -16.57 -24.39
N ASP A 733 139.99 -15.79 -23.31
CA ASP A 733 141.20 -15.13 -22.81
C ASP A 733 142.26 -16.17 -22.41
N ALA A 734 141.86 -17.27 -21.77
CA ALA A 734 142.74 -18.41 -21.51
C ALA A 734 143.23 -19.10 -22.79
N GLN A 735 142.38 -19.25 -23.81
CA GLN A 735 142.73 -19.86 -25.10
C GLN A 735 143.71 -18.99 -25.90
N ASP A 736 143.54 -17.67 -25.94
CA ASP A 736 144.45 -16.76 -26.62
C ASP A 736 145.76 -16.56 -25.84
N ASN A 737 145.76 -16.63 -24.50
CA ASN A 737 146.99 -16.71 -23.70
C ASN A 737 147.79 -17.99 -24.00
N ALA A 738 147.15 -19.16 -23.98
CA ALA A 738 147.78 -20.43 -24.33
C ALA A 738 148.29 -20.46 -25.78
N ARG A 739 147.60 -19.76 -26.69
CA ARG A 739 148.04 -19.56 -28.07
C ARG A 739 149.28 -18.64 -28.14
N GLY A 740 149.34 -17.60 -27.32
CA GLY A 740 150.52 -16.75 -27.16
C GLY A 740 151.74 -17.55 -26.70
N GLU A 741 151.59 -18.34 -25.63
CA GLU A 741 152.62 -19.26 -25.13
C GLU A 741 153.08 -20.26 -26.20
N ALA A 742 152.15 -20.87 -26.94
CA ALA A 742 152.48 -21.76 -28.05
C ALA A 742 153.27 -21.06 -29.17
N THR A 743 152.97 -19.80 -29.49
CA THR A 743 153.76 -19.04 -30.48
C THR A 743 155.16 -18.67 -29.98
N ALA A 744 155.34 -18.45 -28.67
CA ALA A 744 156.66 -18.22 -28.09
C ALA A 744 157.52 -19.50 -28.14
N ILE A 745 156.96 -20.65 -27.73
CA ILE A 745 157.63 -21.97 -27.79
C ILE A 745 158.03 -22.31 -29.24
N GLN A 746 157.17 -22.02 -30.22
CA GLN A 746 157.47 -22.24 -31.63
C GLN A 746 158.66 -21.38 -32.13
N ALA A 747 158.82 -20.15 -31.63
CA ALA A 747 159.94 -19.28 -31.96
C ALA A 747 161.25 -19.71 -31.29
N GLU A 748 161.21 -20.18 -30.04
CA GLU A 748 162.40 -20.77 -29.41
C GLU A 748 162.85 -22.03 -30.16
N LEU A 749 161.91 -22.89 -30.57
CA LEU A 749 162.18 -24.10 -31.34
C LEU A 749 162.91 -23.80 -32.65
N THR A 750 162.51 -22.77 -33.41
CA THR A 750 163.21 -22.42 -34.67
C THR A 750 164.65 -21.96 -34.42
N THR A 751 164.90 -21.13 -33.39
CA THR A 751 166.29 -20.73 -33.05
C THR A 751 167.15 -21.89 -32.54
N SER A 752 166.55 -22.95 -31.98
CA SER A 752 167.26 -24.17 -31.62
C SER A 752 167.64 -25.02 -32.84
N ALA A 753 166.74 -25.09 -33.83
CA ALA A 753 166.95 -25.84 -35.07
C ALA A 753 168.06 -25.25 -35.96
N GLU A 754 168.25 -23.94 -35.93
CA GLU A 754 169.36 -23.27 -36.65
C GLU A 754 170.73 -23.64 -36.05
N LYS A 755 170.85 -23.65 -34.71
CA LYS A 755 172.08 -24.08 -34.00
C LYS A 755 172.44 -25.54 -34.27
N ILE A 756 171.44 -26.42 -34.43
CA ILE A 756 171.65 -27.82 -34.78
C ILE A 756 172.25 -27.96 -36.20
N LYS A 757 171.77 -27.18 -37.18
CA LYS A 757 172.32 -27.20 -38.55
C LYS A 757 173.80 -26.83 -38.57
N GLU A 758 174.17 -25.78 -37.84
CA GLU A 758 175.56 -25.31 -37.74
C GLU A 758 176.49 -26.39 -37.14
N ALA A 759 176.03 -27.10 -36.10
CA ALA A 759 176.76 -28.24 -35.54
C ALA A 759 176.88 -29.44 -36.52
N THR A 760 175.85 -29.73 -37.33
CA THR A 760 175.91 -30.84 -38.30
C THR A 760 176.92 -30.61 -39.43
N ALA A 761 177.16 -29.36 -39.83
CA ALA A 761 178.15 -29.04 -40.86
C ALA A 761 179.59 -29.36 -40.41
N ALA A 762 179.90 -29.17 -39.12
CA ALA A 762 181.22 -29.50 -38.57
C ALA A 762 181.50 -31.02 -38.54
N LEU A 763 180.49 -31.85 -38.33
CA LEU A 763 180.64 -33.32 -38.31
C LEU A 763 180.93 -33.89 -39.70
N GLN A 764 180.33 -33.34 -40.76
CA GLN A 764 180.50 -33.82 -42.13
C GLN A 764 181.93 -33.67 -42.67
N ALA A 765 182.69 -32.68 -42.18
CA ALA A 765 184.10 -32.51 -42.53
C ALA A 765 184.98 -33.64 -41.96
N VAL A 766 184.64 -34.18 -40.79
CA VAL A 766 185.43 -35.22 -40.09
C VAL A 766 185.13 -36.62 -40.64
N THR A 767 183.91 -36.87 -41.14
CA THR A 767 183.56 -38.18 -41.72
C THR A 767 184.29 -38.48 -43.04
N ALA A 768 184.59 -37.47 -43.85
CA ALA A 768 185.32 -37.65 -45.12
C ALA A 768 186.74 -38.20 -44.92
N GLU A 769 187.39 -37.91 -43.80
CA GLU A 769 188.74 -38.42 -43.47
C GLU A 769 188.72 -39.89 -43.01
N LYS A 770 187.56 -40.40 -42.58
CA LYS A 770 187.35 -41.82 -42.20
C LYS A 770 187.17 -42.73 -43.40
N GLU A 771 186.43 -42.30 -44.43
CA GLU A 771 186.11 -43.11 -45.61
C GLU A 771 187.35 -43.53 -46.40
N ALA A 772 188.41 -42.71 -46.37
CA ALA A 772 189.73 -43.03 -46.94
C ALA A 772 190.43 -44.25 -46.31
N ALA A 773 189.99 -44.72 -45.14
CA ALA A 773 190.49 -45.95 -44.51
C ALA A 773 189.69 -47.21 -44.88
N GLU A 774 188.37 -47.08 -45.14
CA GLU A 774 187.47 -48.22 -45.40
C GLU A 774 187.69 -48.83 -46.80
N ALA A 775 188.34 -48.09 -47.70
CA ALA A 775 188.89 -48.62 -48.95
C ALA A 775 189.90 -49.78 -48.76
N ARG A 776 190.36 -50.06 -47.53
CA ARG A 776 191.23 -51.22 -47.21
C ARG A 776 190.47 -52.44 -46.69
N SER A 777 189.17 -52.36 -46.44
CA SER A 777 188.37 -53.50 -45.94
C SER A 777 187.52 -54.18 -47.02
N LEU A 778 187.17 -53.46 -48.09
CA LEU A 778 186.24 -53.93 -49.14
C LEU A 778 186.83 -55.06 -50.02
N ASP A 779 188.16 -55.20 -50.03
CA ASP A 779 188.86 -56.31 -50.70
C ASP A 779 188.53 -57.68 -50.04
N ALA A 780 188.11 -57.69 -48.76
CA ALA A 780 187.70 -58.89 -48.05
C ALA A 780 186.23 -59.31 -48.31
N THR A 781 185.34 -58.35 -48.64
CA THR A 781 183.89 -58.61 -48.74
C THR A 781 183.44 -59.25 -50.05
N ASN A 782 184.22 -59.09 -51.13
CA ASN A 782 183.88 -59.61 -52.46
C ASN A 782 183.83 -61.15 -52.54
N THR A 783 184.34 -61.86 -51.53
CA THR A 783 184.28 -63.34 -51.43
C THR A 783 182.95 -63.86 -50.88
N LEU A 784 182.15 -63.01 -50.22
CA LEU A 784 180.89 -63.41 -49.56
C LEU A 784 179.67 -63.28 -50.50
N ASN A 785 179.67 -62.27 -51.36
CA ASN A 785 178.59 -61.96 -52.30
C ASN A 785 178.16 -63.15 -53.20
N ALA A 786 179.06 -64.12 -53.44
CA ALA A 786 178.79 -65.33 -54.22
C ALA A 786 177.90 -66.39 -53.51
N LYS A 787 177.36 -66.09 -52.31
CA LYS A 787 176.50 -67.00 -51.53
C LYS A 787 175.10 -66.50 -51.24
N GLU A 788 174.80 -65.22 -51.43
CA GLU A 788 173.49 -64.64 -51.07
C GLU A 788 172.49 -64.58 -52.24
N GLU A 789 172.96 -64.69 -53.48
CA GLU A 789 172.09 -64.73 -54.67
C GLU A 789 171.20 -65.99 -54.71
N GLU A 790 171.62 -67.08 -54.08
CA GLU A 790 170.86 -68.34 -54.00
C GLU A 790 169.56 -68.22 -53.15
N PHE A 791 169.47 -67.25 -52.23
CA PHE A 791 168.33 -67.15 -51.30
C PHE A 791 167.14 -66.33 -51.81
N ARG A 792 167.36 -65.33 -52.68
CA ARG A 792 166.27 -64.46 -53.20
C ARG A 792 165.23 -65.21 -54.06
N SER A 793 165.53 -66.45 -54.46
CA SER A 793 164.61 -67.28 -55.24
C SER A 793 163.37 -67.76 -54.47
N LEU A 794 163.34 -67.66 -53.13
CA LEU A 794 162.31 -68.29 -52.30
C LEU A 794 161.22 -67.33 -51.78
N GLU A 795 161.33 -66.03 -52.02
CA GLU A 795 160.36 -65.02 -51.57
C GLU A 795 159.15 -64.84 -52.52
N GLY A 796 159.18 -65.45 -53.71
CA GLY A 796 158.30 -65.09 -54.83
C GLY A 796 156.86 -65.66 -54.81
N GLU A 797 156.62 -66.84 -54.25
CA GLU A 797 155.34 -67.56 -54.50
C GLU A 797 154.21 -67.25 -53.50
N ILE A 798 154.53 -66.84 -52.27
CA ILE A 798 153.56 -66.77 -51.16
C ILE A 798 152.70 -65.47 -51.19
N VAL A 799 153.08 -64.46 -51.99
CA VAL A 799 152.35 -63.19 -52.14
C VAL A 799 151.03 -63.35 -52.92
N ARG A 800 150.79 -64.47 -53.61
CA ARG A 800 149.96 -64.48 -54.84
C ARG A 800 148.44 -64.71 -54.72
N LEU A 801 147.84 -65.00 -53.56
CA LEU A 801 146.46 -65.55 -53.54
C LEU A 801 145.45 -65.07 -52.46
N THR A 802 145.82 -64.31 -51.44
CA THR A 802 144.94 -64.12 -50.25
C THR A 802 144.38 -62.71 -50.03
N THR A 803 144.66 -61.74 -50.93
CA THR A 803 144.34 -60.32 -50.72
C THR A 803 143.45 -59.66 -51.79
N GLU A 804 143.10 -60.35 -52.88
CA GLU A 804 142.54 -59.68 -54.08
C GLU A 804 141.08 -60.02 -54.45
N LEU A 805 140.36 -60.86 -53.68
CA LEU A 805 138.93 -61.09 -53.98
C LEU A 805 137.99 -60.19 -53.16
N THR A 806 137.70 -59.02 -53.73
CA THR A 806 136.56 -58.13 -53.40
C THR A 806 136.58 -57.44 -52.03
N PHE A 807 137.72 -56.80 -51.75
CA PHE A 807 137.67 -55.50 -51.09
C PHE A 807 136.75 -54.54 -51.89
N ALA A 808 135.91 -53.77 -51.19
CA ALA A 808 135.18 -52.58 -51.68
C ALA A 808 134.47 -52.63 -53.05
N LYS A 809 133.13 -52.75 -53.00
CA LYS A 809 132.17 -51.68 -53.39
C LYS A 809 130.73 -52.22 -53.30
N ALA A 810 129.69 -51.43 -53.08
CA ALA A 810 129.47 -50.11 -52.46
C ALA A 810 127.95 -49.84 -52.60
N GLU A 811 127.44 -48.77 -51.96
CA GLU A 811 126.13 -48.15 -52.31
C GLU A 811 124.88 -49.07 -52.13
N LEU A 812 123.63 -48.60 -52.20
CA LEU A 812 122.99 -47.35 -51.74
C LEU A 812 121.47 -47.54 -51.96
N ASP A 813 120.63 -47.11 -51.02
CA ASP A 813 119.16 -46.91 -51.18
C ASP A 813 118.26 -48.09 -51.62
N GLY A 814 116.94 -47.90 -51.43
CA GLY A 814 115.88 -48.79 -51.92
C GLY A 814 114.64 -48.76 -51.03
N ALA A 815 113.49 -48.35 -51.58
CA ALA A 815 112.25 -48.15 -50.81
C ALA A 815 111.00 -48.75 -51.47
N TYR A 816 109.93 -48.87 -50.67
CA TYR A 816 108.52 -49.15 -51.01
C TYR A 816 108.09 -50.56 -51.51
N GLY A 817 107.24 -51.20 -50.69
CA GLY A 817 106.09 -52.02 -51.15
C GLY A 817 106.36 -53.47 -51.58
N THR A 818 105.35 -54.33 -51.84
CA THR A 818 103.90 -54.31 -51.55
C THR A 818 103.33 -55.74 -51.44
N ARG A 819 102.06 -55.87 -50.99
CA ARG A 819 101.10 -56.98 -51.26
C ARG A 819 101.44 -58.46 -50.89
N ALA A 820 100.74 -58.90 -49.84
CA ALA A 820 99.67 -59.92 -49.90
C ALA A 820 99.96 -61.45 -49.90
N GLN A 821 98.96 -62.17 -49.35
CA GLN A 821 98.57 -63.57 -49.64
C GLN A 821 99.56 -64.71 -49.35
N ARG A 822 99.54 -65.18 -48.09
CA ARG A 822 98.81 -66.43 -47.73
C ARG A 822 98.79 -66.70 -46.21
N ALA A 823 97.62 -66.52 -45.59
CA ALA A 823 97.12 -67.14 -44.35
C ALA A 823 95.80 -66.43 -43.93
N ALA A 824 94.63 -66.65 -44.53
CA ALA A 824 94.19 -67.69 -45.48
C ALA A 824 94.41 -69.13 -45.01
N ASP A 825 93.82 -69.47 -43.85
CA ASP A 825 93.08 -70.72 -43.66
C ASP A 825 92.16 -70.63 -42.42
N SER A 826 91.17 -71.53 -42.31
CA SER A 826 90.19 -71.63 -41.19
C SER A 826 88.98 -70.67 -41.17
N ALA A 827 88.42 -70.33 -42.33
CA ALA A 827 87.07 -69.74 -42.43
C ALA A 827 86.10 -70.73 -43.10
N ALA A 828 85.60 -71.73 -42.35
CA ALA A 828 84.83 -72.84 -42.92
C ALA A 828 83.86 -73.56 -41.94
N ASN A 829 82.89 -72.85 -41.34
CA ASN A 829 81.69 -73.53 -40.79
C ASN A 829 80.41 -72.65 -40.83
N PRO A 830 79.59 -72.75 -41.90
CA PRO A 830 78.37 -71.95 -42.06
C PRO A 830 77.18 -72.43 -41.19
N ALA A 831 77.37 -73.41 -40.30
CA ALA A 831 76.39 -73.72 -39.26
C ALA A 831 76.58 -72.82 -38.03
N VAL A 832 77.83 -72.65 -37.57
CA VAL A 832 78.15 -71.84 -36.38
C VAL A 832 77.84 -70.36 -36.62
N GLN A 833 78.10 -69.84 -37.82
CA GLN A 833 77.79 -68.46 -38.14
C GLN A 833 76.28 -68.19 -38.12
N ARG A 834 75.45 -69.06 -38.72
CA ARG A 834 73.98 -68.95 -38.63
C ARG A 834 73.46 -69.05 -37.20
N GLN A 835 74.06 -69.92 -36.37
CA GLN A 835 73.69 -70.02 -34.95
C GLN A 835 74.08 -68.77 -34.16
N LEU A 836 75.20 -68.11 -34.50
CA LEU A 836 75.54 -66.81 -33.93
C LEU A 836 74.57 -65.72 -34.42
N ASP A 837 74.26 -65.67 -35.71
CA ASP A 837 73.32 -64.71 -36.29
C ASP A 837 71.92 -64.86 -35.63
N GLU A 838 71.39 -66.09 -35.56
CA GLU A 838 70.13 -66.45 -34.92
C GLU A 838 70.12 -66.15 -33.41
N LEU A 839 71.22 -66.43 -32.70
CA LEU A 839 71.36 -66.03 -31.29
C LEU A 839 71.46 -64.51 -31.13
N THR A 840 72.07 -63.76 -32.06
CA THR A 840 72.06 -62.29 -32.00
C THR A 840 70.70 -61.69 -32.29
N GLU A 841 69.93 -62.29 -33.21
CA GLU A 841 68.55 -61.89 -33.50
C GLU A 841 67.62 -62.19 -32.30
N GLN A 842 67.76 -63.36 -31.66
CA GLN A 842 67.08 -63.68 -30.40
C GLN A 842 67.48 -62.74 -29.25
N ASN A 843 68.77 -62.39 -29.10
CA ASN A 843 69.20 -61.41 -28.10
C ASN A 843 68.65 -60.00 -28.40
N GLN A 844 68.57 -59.58 -29.66
CA GLN A 844 67.94 -58.30 -30.04
C GLN A 844 66.43 -58.31 -29.78
N ALA A 845 65.73 -59.41 -30.05
CA ALA A 845 64.32 -59.58 -29.72
C ALA A 845 64.07 -59.50 -28.20
N LEU A 846 64.85 -60.23 -27.40
CA LEU A 846 64.77 -60.20 -25.93
C LEU A 846 65.12 -58.82 -25.34
N LEU A 847 66.07 -58.08 -25.94
CA LEU A 847 66.34 -56.69 -25.56
C LEU A 847 65.14 -55.78 -25.90
N GLY A 848 64.48 -55.99 -27.05
CA GLY A 848 63.25 -55.29 -27.42
C GLY A 848 62.09 -55.58 -26.45
N GLU A 849 61.91 -56.82 -26.02
CA GLU A 849 60.91 -57.20 -25.02
C GLU A 849 61.22 -56.61 -23.64
N LEU A 850 62.49 -56.63 -23.20
CA LEU A 850 62.93 -55.98 -21.97
C LEU A 850 62.74 -54.46 -21.99
N GLU A 851 63.00 -53.81 -23.13
CA GLU A 851 62.70 -52.39 -23.31
C GLU A 851 61.19 -52.10 -23.29
N ALA A 852 60.36 -52.96 -23.89
CA ALA A 852 58.91 -52.81 -23.87
C ALA A 852 58.35 -52.98 -22.45
N LEU A 853 58.79 -54.02 -21.73
CA LEU A 853 58.43 -54.26 -20.32
C LEU A 853 58.89 -53.10 -19.42
N ARG A 854 60.09 -52.55 -19.66
CA ARG A 854 60.58 -51.37 -18.94
C ARG A 854 59.72 -50.13 -19.21
N LYS A 855 59.34 -49.86 -20.45
CA LYS A 855 58.45 -48.74 -20.80
C LYS A 855 57.06 -48.90 -20.16
N VAL A 856 56.54 -50.13 -20.06
CA VAL A 856 55.30 -50.42 -19.33
C VAL A 856 55.47 -50.22 -17.81
N GLN A 857 56.61 -50.62 -17.24
CA GLN A 857 56.93 -50.38 -15.82
C GLN A 857 57.08 -48.89 -15.50
N ASP A 858 57.73 -48.11 -16.38
CA ASP A 858 57.88 -46.67 -16.24
C ASP A 858 56.51 -45.98 -16.26
N VAL A 859 55.62 -46.31 -17.20
CA VAL A 859 54.23 -45.81 -17.27
C VAL A 859 53.41 -46.24 -16.03
N ALA A 860 53.55 -47.48 -15.57
CA ALA A 860 52.89 -47.94 -14.36
C ALA A 860 53.36 -47.14 -13.13
N SER A 861 54.66 -46.84 -13.02
CA SER A 861 55.21 -46.02 -11.93
C SER A 861 54.74 -44.57 -11.97
N GLN A 862 54.54 -44.01 -13.17
CA GLN A 862 53.96 -42.66 -13.35
C GLN A 862 52.50 -42.63 -12.90
N SER A 863 51.69 -43.60 -13.34
CA SER A 863 50.29 -43.72 -12.90
C SER A 863 50.17 -43.95 -11.38
N GLU A 864 51.07 -44.73 -10.78
CA GLU A 864 51.14 -44.94 -9.33
C GLU A 864 51.58 -43.67 -8.58
N ALA A 865 52.45 -42.84 -9.18
CA ALA A 865 52.85 -41.55 -8.64
C ALA A 865 51.71 -40.50 -8.73
N GLU A 866 50.98 -40.44 -9.84
CA GLU A 866 49.78 -39.60 -10.02
C GLU A 866 48.65 -40.00 -9.06
N ALA A 867 48.44 -41.31 -8.86
CA ALA A 867 47.52 -41.83 -7.85
C ALA A 867 47.93 -41.39 -6.43
N ARG A 868 49.21 -41.51 -6.07
CA ARG A 868 49.74 -41.03 -4.78
C ARG A 868 49.67 -39.50 -4.63
N GLN A 869 49.81 -38.75 -5.72
CA GLN A 869 49.74 -37.28 -5.68
C GLN A 869 48.29 -36.81 -5.53
N SER A 870 47.35 -37.39 -6.26
CA SER A 870 45.91 -37.12 -6.07
C SER A 870 45.41 -37.57 -4.69
N GLU A 871 45.88 -38.71 -4.17
CA GLU A 871 45.61 -39.13 -2.78
C GLU A 871 46.14 -38.13 -1.74
N ARG A 872 47.35 -37.58 -1.96
CA ARG A 872 47.93 -36.53 -1.10
C ARG A 872 47.15 -35.23 -1.19
N ASN A 873 46.72 -34.81 -2.38
CA ASN A 873 45.92 -33.61 -2.57
C ASN A 873 44.56 -33.76 -1.87
N LEU A 874 43.84 -34.86 -2.09
CA LEU A 874 42.57 -35.15 -1.41
C LEU A 874 42.72 -35.21 0.12
N LYS A 875 43.83 -35.75 0.63
CA LYS A 875 44.15 -35.71 2.08
C LYS A 875 44.44 -34.29 2.58
N ALA A 876 45.14 -33.47 1.79
CA ALA A 876 45.37 -32.06 2.10
C ALA A 876 44.05 -31.26 2.11
N GLU A 877 43.20 -31.43 1.09
CA GLU A 877 41.86 -30.82 1.00
C GLU A 877 40.97 -31.23 2.17
N LEU A 878 40.87 -32.54 2.48
CA LEU A 878 40.08 -33.03 3.62
C LEU A 878 40.60 -32.51 4.97
N SER A 879 41.92 -32.36 5.14
CA SER A 879 42.50 -31.76 6.36
C SER A 879 42.31 -30.24 6.43
N GLY A 880 42.32 -29.55 5.28
CA GLY A 880 41.95 -28.13 5.17
C GLY A 880 40.49 -27.91 5.55
N MET A 881 39.57 -28.65 4.94
CA MET A 881 38.15 -28.64 5.30
C MET A 881 37.92 -28.96 6.78
N ALA A 882 38.65 -29.93 7.35
CA ALA A 882 38.56 -30.22 8.79
C ALA A 882 39.02 -29.04 9.65
N ALA A 883 40.14 -28.38 9.28
CA ALA A 883 40.64 -27.19 9.97
C ALA A 883 39.69 -25.98 9.83
N GLU A 884 39.02 -25.83 8.68
CA GLU A 884 37.97 -24.83 8.44
C GLU A 884 36.71 -25.11 9.27
N TYR A 885 36.26 -26.37 9.36
CA TYR A 885 35.15 -26.75 10.24
C TYR A 885 35.48 -26.52 11.72
N GLU A 886 36.72 -26.80 12.16
CA GLU A 886 37.16 -26.43 13.51
C GLU A 886 37.20 -24.90 13.70
N ALA A 887 37.67 -24.13 12.71
CA ALA A 887 37.70 -22.67 12.78
C ALA A 887 36.28 -22.10 12.89
N LEU A 888 35.37 -22.51 12.01
CA LEU A 888 33.95 -22.16 12.06
C LEU A 888 33.32 -22.54 13.41
N THR A 889 33.69 -23.69 13.99
CA THR A 889 33.22 -24.11 15.32
C THR A 889 33.78 -23.24 16.44
N ARG A 890 35.07 -22.86 16.38
CA ARG A 890 35.70 -21.93 17.33
C ARG A 890 35.06 -20.54 17.25
N ASP A 891 34.80 -20.05 16.04
CA ASP A 891 34.16 -18.76 15.80
C ASP A 891 32.68 -18.78 16.22
N ALA A 892 31.94 -19.87 16.00
CA ALA A 892 30.58 -20.02 16.52
C ALA A 892 30.55 -19.99 18.06
N ILE A 893 31.50 -20.68 18.72
CA ILE A 893 31.66 -20.65 20.18
C ILE A 893 32.05 -19.24 20.67
N GLN A 894 32.85 -18.49 19.90
CA GLN A 894 33.24 -17.13 20.27
C GLN A 894 32.07 -16.15 20.11
N ASN A 895 31.33 -16.21 19.01
CA ASN A 895 30.11 -15.43 18.79
C ASN A 895 29.07 -15.67 19.90
N GLU A 896 28.92 -16.91 20.39
CA GLU A 896 28.00 -17.19 21.51
C GLU A 896 28.50 -16.62 22.85
N LYS A 897 29.81 -16.58 23.11
CA LYS A 897 30.35 -15.86 24.29
C LYS A 897 30.19 -14.36 24.18
N ASP A 898 30.42 -13.79 22.99
CA ASP A 898 30.26 -12.35 22.77
C ASP A 898 28.78 -11.96 22.86
N ARG A 899 27.87 -12.87 22.47
CA ARG A 899 26.44 -12.81 22.77
C ARG A 899 26.16 -12.86 24.28
N GLU A 900 26.68 -13.84 25.04
CA GLU A 900 26.53 -13.91 26.51
C GLU A 900 27.01 -12.61 27.18
N VAL A 901 28.13 -12.05 26.72
CA VAL A 901 28.68 -10.78 27.20
C VAL A 901 27.72 -9.62 26.91
N LEU A 902 27.20 -9.52 25.68
CA LEU A 902 26.22 -8.49 25.29
C LEU A 902 24.90 -8.62 26.05
N GLU A 903 24.38 -9.83 26.24
CA GLU A 903 23.19 -10.08 27.07
C GLU A 903 23.44 -9.66 28.52
N SER A 904 24.62 -9.97 29.09
CA SER A 904 25.01 -9.51 30.43
C SER A 904 25.18 -7.98 30.54
N GLN A 905 25.47 -7.29 29.45
CA GLN A 905 25.53 -5.81 29.40
C GLN A 905 24.12 -5.22 29.27
N ILE A 906 23.26 -5.83 28.46
CA ILE A 906 21.85 -5.45 28.33
C ILE A 906 21.13 -5.57 29.68
N ASP A 907 21.38 -6.64 30.45
CA ASP A 907 20.76 -6.82 31.77
C ASP A 907 21.32 -5.83 32.81
N LYS A 908 22.62 -5.53 32.82
CA LYS A 908 23.17 -4.44 33.65
C LYS A 908 22.55 -3.08 33.30
N LEU A 909 22.42 -2.76 32.01
CA LEU A 909 21.79 -1.52 31.56
C LEU A 909 20.28 -1.48 31.87
N ARG A 910 19.60 -2.63 31.96
CA ARG A 910 18.21 -2.73 32.47
C ARG A 910 18.15 -2.47 33.96
N ASP A 911 19.03 -3.08 34.76
CA ASP A 911 19.11 -2.87 36.21
C ASP A 911 19.47 -1.41 36.56
N GLU A 912 20.46 -0.83 35.86
CA GLU A 912 20.85 0.58 35.99
C GLU A 912 19.72 1.52 35.56
N LYS A 913 19.02 1.22 34.46
CA LYS A 913 17.83 1.99 34.04
C LYS A 913 16.72 1.90 35.08
N GLU A 914 16.44 0.73 35.63
CA GLU A 914 15.38 0.54 36.63
C GLU A 914 15.77 1.21 37.97
N ALA A 915 17.06 1.23 38.32
CA ALA A 915 17.57 2.02 39.44
C ALA A 915 17.40 3.52 39.21
N LEU A 916 17.78 4.04 38.04
CA LEU A 916 17.59 5.46 37.68
C LEU A 916 16.10 5.84 37.59
N GLU A 917 15.23 4.95 37.12
CA GLU A 917 13.77 5.18 37.12
C GLU A 917 13.19 5.19 38.56
N ARG A 918 13.73 4.38 39.48
CA ARG A 918 13.41 4.46 40.92
C ARG A 918 13.90 5.77 41.52
N GLU A 919 15.18 6.13 41.37
CA GLU A 919 15.74 7.38 41.90
C GLU A 919 15.00 8.61 41.37
N LEU A 920 14.68 8.63 40.07
CA LEU A 920 13.90 9.69 39.44
C LEU A 920 12.43 9.70 39.91
N SER A 921 11.87 8.56 40.33
CA SER A 921 10.57 8.51 40.99
C SER A 921 10.62 9.03 42.43
N ASP A 922 11.66 8.71 43.20
CA ASP A 922 11.85 9.18 44.56
C ASP A 922 12.16 10.69 44.59
N GLU A 923 12.99 11.20 43.67
CA GLU A 923 13.16 12.64 43.47
C GLU A 923 11.83 13.30 43.08
N LYS A 924 11.05 12.75 42.14
CA LYS A 924 9.70 13.29 41.84
C LYS A 924 8.79 13.34 43.07
N VAL A 925 8.79 12.31 43.91
CA VAL A 925 8.02 12.26 45.17
C VAL A 925 8.55 13.26 46.22
N LYS A 926 9.86 13.51 46.25
CA LYS A 926 10.53 14.52 47.09
C LYS A 926 10.20 15.94 46.64
N TRP A 927 10.25 16.23 45.33
CA TRP A 927 9.84 17.53 44.77
C TRP A 927 8.33 17.78 44.84
N LEU A 928 7.50 16.73 44.82
CA LEU A 928 6.06 16.80 45.19
C LEU A 928 5.82 17.18 46.68
N GLY A 929 6.87 17.31 47.50
CA GLY A 929 6.82 17.89 48.83
C GLY A 929 7.45 19.28 48.97
N VAL A 930 8.27 19.71 48.00
CA VAL A 930 9.05 20.96 48.07
C VAL A 930 8.55 21.96 47.03
N ARG A 931 7.71 22.91 47.48
CA ARG A 931 7.35 24.08 46.66
C ARG A 931 8.60 24.93 46.40
N SER A 932 9.14 24.85 45.18
CA SER A 932 10.24 25.72 44.76
C SER A 932 9.79 27.19 44.71
N PRO A 933 10.60 28.18 45.14
CA PRO A 933 10.11 29.54 45.37
C PRO A 933 10.13 30.40 44.10
N GLY A 934 8.96 30.84 43.60
CA GLY A 934 8.94 31.80 42.48
C GLY A 934 7.63 32.02 41.72
N MET A 935 6.57 32.52 42.37
CA MET A 935 5.48 33.35 41.78
C MET A 935 4.64 33.96 42.94
N PRO A 936 3.90 35.08 42.75
CA PRO A 936 3.43 35.95 43.83
C PRO A 936 2.08 35.60 44.47
N ASN A 937 1.75 36.35 45.53
CA ASN A 937 0.60 36.16 46.43
C ASN A 937 -0.79 36.22 45.76
N GLY A 938 -1.72 35.40 46.29
CA GLY A 938 -3.16 35.54 46.13
C GLY A 938 -3.96 34.74 47.16
N ALA A 939 -4.70 35.44 48.04
CA ALA A 939 -5.80 34.95 48.90
C ALA A 939 -5.61 33.67 49.79
N ALA A 940 -5.13 33.91 51.01
CA ALA A 940 -5.70 33.48 52.30
C ALA A 940 -6.33 32.06 52.54
N ALA A 941 -5.74 31.38 53.54
CA ALA A 941 -6.37 30.78 54.74
C ALA A 941 -6.85 29.31 54.79
N GLN A 942 -6.47 28.69 55.93
CA GLN A 942 -7.21 27.70 56.75
C GLN A 942 -7.37 26.24 56.27
N LEU A 943 -6.48 25.36 56.75
CA LEU A 943 -6.81 24.26 57.70
C LEU A 943 -5.57 23.43 58.09
N ASP A 944 -4.98 23.70 59.26
CA ASP A 944 -3.85 22.93 59.81
C ASP A 944 -4.31 21.77 60.70
N MET A 945 -4.82 20.70 60.09
CA MET A 945 -5.14 19.42 60.78
C MET A 945 -4.93 18.17 59.91
N GLY A 946 -4.38 18.30 58.70
CA GLY A 946 -4.19 17.18 57.75
C GLY A 946 -2.80 16.52 57.77
N ALA A 947 -1.79 17.18 58.35
CA ALA A 947 -0.38 16.85 58.11
C ALA A 947 0.04 15.45 58.63
N THR A 948 -0.44 15.04 59.80
CA THR A 948 -0.14 13.72 60.38
C THR A 948 -0.85 12.58 59.64
N SER A 949 -2.14 12.76 59.30
CA SER A 949 -2.90 11.77 58.51
C SER A 949 -2.27 11.54 57.14
N ILE A 950 -1.93 12.61 56.41
CA ILE A 950 -1.23 12.52 55.12
C ILE A 950 0.17 11.91 55.27
N ARG A 951 0.86 12.14 56.39
CA ARG A 951 2.16 11.52 56.66
C ARG A 951 2.04 10.01 56.93
N MET A 952 1.06 9.57 57.72
CA MET A 952 0.77 8.15 57.95
C MET A 952 0.32 7.46 56.65
N LEU A 953 -0.61 8.04 55.90
CA LEU A 953 -1.02 7.52 54.58
C LEU A 953 0.15 7.44 53.59
N ARG A 954 1.10 8.38 53.62
CA ARG A 954 2.35 8.29 52.84
C ARG A 954 3.29 7.19 53.36
N GLU A 955 3.35 6.97 54.67
CA GLU A 955 4.14 5.90 55.29
C GLU A 955 3.57 4.51 54.95
N ASP A 956 2.25 4.35 55.06
CA ASP A 956 1.50 3.14 54.73
C ASP A 956 1.45 2.87 53.23
N PHE A 957 1.36 3.89 52.37
CA PHE A 957 1.51 3.71 50.92
C PHE A 957 2.94 3.28 50.55
N ARG A 958 3.97 3.90 51.16
CA ARG A 958 5.37 3.50 50.97
C ARG A 958 5.63 2.10 51.54
N LYS A 959 4.91 1.69 52.59
CA LYS A 959 4.90 0.32 53.09
C LYS A 959 4.22 -0.63 52.11
N MET A 960 2.98 -0.36 51.69
CA MET A 960 2.23 -1.16 50.71
C MET A 960 3.01 -1.38 49.41
N MET A 961 3.70 -0.35 48.90
CA MET A 961 4.53 -0.47 47.69
C MET A 961 5.78 -1.32 47.93
N ARG A 962 6.41 -1.26 49.11
CA ARG A 962 7.51 -2.17 49.50
C ARG A 962 7.02 -3.60 49.72
N ASP A 963 5.89 -3.78 50.39
CA ASP A 963 5.29 -5.09 50.67
C ASP A 963 4.88 -5.77 49.33
N ARG A 964 4.21 -5.04 48.42
CA ARG A 964 3.82 -5.52 47.08
C ARG A 964 5.02 -5.83 46.17
N THR A 965 6.10 -5.06 46.24
CA THR A 965 7.33 -5.37 45.47
C THR A 965 8.11 -6.53 46.08
N ALA A 966 8.11 -6.68 47.41
CA ALA A 966 8.66 -7.85 48.09
C ALA A 966 7.85 -9.13 47.79
N GLU A 967 6.52 -9.05 47.72
CA GLU A 967 5.64 -10.14 47.29
C GLU A 967 5.87 -10.50 45.82
N GLY A 968 5.99 -9.52 44.92
CA GLY A 968 6.38 -9.75 43.53
C GLY A 968 7.73 -10.47 43.40
N LEU A 969 8.75 -10.01 44.14
CA LEU A 969 10.08 -10.65 44.22
C LEU A 969 10.07 -12.02 44.92
N LYS A 970 9.04 -12.34 45.71
CA LYS A 970 8.85 -13.66 46.34
C LYS A 970 8.14 -14.61 45.39
N ALA A 971 7.11 -14.15 44.68
CA ALA A 971 6.42 -14.88 43.63
C ALA A 971 7.38 -15.24 42.49
N LEU A 972 8.19 -14.29 42.02
CA LEU A 972 9.16 -14.50 40.94
C LEU A 972 10.29 -15.47 41.36
N ARG A 973 10.71 -15.46 42.63
CA ARG A 973 11.63 -16.50 43.17
C ARG A 973 10.95 -17.88 43.24
N ALA A 974 9.69 -17.96 43.68
CA ALA A 974 8.96 -19.21 43.69
C ALA A 974 8.76 -19.77 42.27
N GLU A 975 8.46 -18.91 41.29
CA GLU A 975 8.39 -19.27 39.87
C GLU A 975 9.76 -19.78 39.37
N GLN A 976 10.87 -19.12 39.70
CA GLN A 976 12.21 -19.59 39.35
C GLN A 976 12.58 -20.92 40.03
N GLU A 977 12.12 -21.18 41.26
CA GLU A 977 12.29 -22.48 41.93
C GLU A 977 11.45 -23.58 41.28
N GLU A 978 10.19 -23.33 40.94
CA GLU A 978 9.38 -24.26 40.15
C GLU A 978 9.97 -24.49 38.75
N ARG A 979 10.48 -23.44 38.09
CA ARG A 979 11.17 -23.55 36.80
C ARG A 979 12.44 -24.39 36.90
N ARG A 980 13.20 -24.29 38.00
CA ARG A 980 14.32 -25.19 38.32
C ARG A 980 13.89 -26.63 38.61
N LYS A 981 12.75 -26.86 39.29
CA LYS A 981 12.19 -28.20 39.51
C LYS A 981 11.75 -28.83 38.18
N LEU A 982 11.04 -28.07 37.33
CA LEU A 982 10.63 -28.49 36.00
C LEU A 982 11.84 -28.74 35.09
N GLU A 983 12.88 -27.90 35.13
CA GLU A 983 14.15 -28.16 34.45
C GLU A 983 14.86 -29.42 34.96
N ALA A 984 14.84 -29.70 36.26
CA ALA A 984 15.41 -30.92 36.83
C ALA A 984 14.62 -32.15 36.36
N VAL A 985 13.29 -32.09 36.36
CA VAL A 985 12.41 -33.13 35.80
C VAL A 985 12.65 -33.31 34.30
N VAL A 986 12.79 -32.24 33.51
CA VAL A 986 13.10 -32.32 32.07
C VAL A 986 14.51 -32.87 31.82
N ARG A 987 15.51 -32.52 32.64
CA ARG A 987 16.85 -33.14 32.60
C ARG A 987 16.80 -34.63 32.96
N GLN A 988 15.97 -35.02 33.93
CA GLN A 988 15.81 -36.43 34.31
C GLN A 988 15.05 -37.22 33.24
N LEU A 989 13.93 -36.71 32.71
CA LEU A 989 13.23 -37.30 31.57
C LEU A 989 14.13 -37.42 30.33
N ARG A 990 15.00 -36.43 30.05
CA ARG A 990 16.01 -36.53 28.98
C ARG A 990 17.11 -37.56 29.28
N LYS A 991 17.44 -37.82 30.54
CA LYS A 991 18.40 -38.85 30.96
C LYS A 991 17.79 -40.25 30.87
N ASP A 992 16.53 -40.39 31.25
CA ASP A 992 15.79 -41.66 31.26
C ASP A 992 15.30 -42.04 29.83
N ALA A 993 15.04 -41.04 28.97
CA ALA A 993 14.80 -41.22 27.54
C ALA A 993 16.09 -41.40 26.70
N MET A 994 17.28 -41.31 27.31
CA MET A 994 18.53 -41.61 26.61
C MET A 994 18.79 -43.12 26.67
N PRO A 995 18.83 -43.85 25.54
CA PRO A 995 18.96 -45.29 25.56
C PRO A 995 20.29 -45.72 26.21
N GLN A 996 20.20 -46.68 27.14
CA GLN A 996 21.34 -47.30 27.82
C GLN A 996 22.37 -47.76 26.78
N ARG A 997 23.53 -47.08 26.71
CA ARG A 997 24.63 -47.49 25.83
C ARG A 997 25.18 -48.83 26.33
N SER A 998 25.06 -49.86 25.50
CA SER A 998 25.62 -51.18 25.77
C SER A 998 27.14 -51.11 25.86
N ASN A 999 27.70 -51.65 26.96
CA ASN A 999 29.15 -51.73 27.18
C ASN A 999 29.80 -52.84 26.34
N LEU A 1000 29.81 -52.69 25.00
CA LEU A 1000 30.24 -53.72 24.05
C LEU A 1000 31.15 -53.19 22.92
N SER A 1001 32.34 -52.68 23.26
CA SER A 1001 33.52 -52.68 22.36
C SER A 1001 34.79 -52.19 23.08
N ARG A 1002 35.47 -53.06 23.84
CA ARG A 1002 36.82 -52.76 24.41
C ARG A 1002 37.85 -53.86 24.17
N THR A 1003 37.90 -54.38 22.95
CA THR A 1003 38.97 -55.27 22.46
C THR A 1003 39.16 -55.09 20.96
N MET A 1004 40.31 -54.57 20.55
CA MET A 1004 41.25 -55.22 19.62
C MET A 1004 42.33 -54.21 19.18
N THR A 1005 43.47 -54.25 19.86
CA THR A 1005 44.73 -53.65 19.38
C THR A 1005 45.41 -54.65 18.45
N THR A 1006 45.61 -54.30 17.18
CA THR A 1006 46.40 -55.09 16.23
C THR A 1006 47.83 -54.55 16.14
N PRO A 1007 48.87 -55.37 16.39
CA PRO A 1007 50.25 -54.98 16.16
C PRO A 1007 50.79 -55.56 14.84
N GLN A 1008 51.06 -54.70 13.86
CA GLN A 1008 52.20 -54.74 12.92
C GLN A 1008 52.20 -53.49 12.04
#